data_AF-A0A7C5QLC7-F1
#
_entry.id   AF-A0A7C5QLC7-F1
#
_cell.length_a   1.000
_cell.length_b   1.000
_cell.length_c   1.000
_cell.angle_alpha   90.00
_cell.angle_beta   90.00
_cell.angle_gamma   90.00
#
_symmetry.space_group_name_H-M   'P 1'
#
loop_
_entity.id
_entity.type
_entity.pdbx_description
1 polymer ?
#
loop_
_entity_poly.entity_id
_entity_poly.type
_entity_poly.pdbx_seq_one_letter_code
_entity_poly.pdbx_strand_id
1 'polypeptide(L)'
;MNLRPIIDLPDEPIVLSDGTRLSARIWRPEDADTDPVPAILEFLPYRKRDGTVARDVLTHPWFARRGYAGVRVDMRGNGDSEGVMEDEYTPQELADAVEVIHWLAAQPWCSGAVGMMGISWGGFNALQVAALRPAPLKAIITLCSTVDRYADDIHYKGGCLLNENLGWGATMWSFSSRPPDPALVGDKWRDMWLERLEAEPFLPALWLRHQSRDAYWRHGSVCEDFGAIEAAVLAVGGWNDAYKNAVPALVENLQAPVKGIIGPWVHKYPHFAVPGPRIGFLQEAVRWWDKWLKGIETGVEEDPDLRLYLMDGVRPATSYDYRQGRWLGLSKGSFAGLGRRRLHLGTNGRLTDTPERIDALLASPQHTGAAAGEYCAIWLGPELPGDQRPDDALSLCFDAPPATQAMNIVGAPEVTLRLASDQLQGQIAVRLCHVHPDGASTRITYGVLNLSHRAGHAAPAPLPVGTPVEVTLALDHIAYRLPAGHRLRLAISSAYWPLIWPAPTATRLTLLDGRLDLPLCPDDAGTEPHFLPAETEPPWPARELRPPANSRVQSTDLGSGSVSLEIIDDFGEFEDMDHGLITGSVAREWWEIHPDDPLSARGRTHWTETLRRADWSVRTETTSQMWSDSSFFYIEARLEAWEGEDMIREKTIKATIPRSEI
;
A
#
# COMPACT_ATOMS: atom_id res chain seq x y z
N MET A 1 -31.95 12.17 7.45
CA MET A 1 -32.27 13.24 6.47
C MET A 1 -32.93 12.62 5.26
N ASN A 2 -33.80 13.36 4.57
CA ASN A 2 -34.31 12.92 3.26
C ASN A 2 -33.16 12.99 2.24
N LEU A 3 -33.02 11.97 1.40
CA LEU A 3 -32.02 11.95 0.34
C LEU A 3 -32.34 13.02 -0.71
N ARG A 4 -31.33 13.74 -1.20
CA ARG A 4 -31.45 14.72 -2.28
C ARG A 4 -31.35 14.03 -3.65
N PRO A 5 -32.12 14.47 -4.66
CA PRO A 5 -31.83 14.11 -6.05
C PRO A 5 -30.47 14.69 -6.44
N ILE A 6 -29.76 14.02 -7.35
CA ILE A 6 -28.39 14.37 -7.74
C ILE A 6 -28.27 14.43 -9.26
N ILE A 7 -27.36 15.27 -9.74
CA ILE A 7 -26.82 15.23 -11.08
C ILE A 7 -25.46 14.54 -11.09
N ASP A 8 -25.18 13.82 -12.17
CA ASP A 8 -23.91 13.18 -12.49
C ASP A 8 -23.33 13.87 -13.73
N LEU A 9 -22.22 14.57 -13.55
CA LEU A 9 -21.48 15.24 -14.61
C LEU A 9 -20.25 14.38 -14.91
N PRO A 10 -20.27 13.53 -15.95
CA PRO A 10 -19.22 12.53 -16.19
C PRO A 10 -17.86 13.12 -16.59
N ASP A 11 -17.86 14.38 -17.06
CA ASP A 11 -16.68 15.12 -17.49
C ASP A 11 -16.92 16.65 -17.41
N GLU A 12 -16.55 17.24 -16.27
CA GLU A 12 -16.50 18.69 -16.04
C GLU A 12 -15.04 19.17 -16.19
N PRO A 13 -14.77 20.17 -17.05
CA PRO A 13 -13.42 20.70 -17.22
C PRO A 13 -13.01 21.61 -16.05
N ILE A 14 -11.84 21.34 -15.46
CA ILE A 14 -11.17 22.26 -14.56
C ILE A 14 -9.96 22.82 -15.29
N VAL A 15 -10.00 24.11 -15.66
CA VAL A 15 -8.90 24.79 -16.33
C VAL A 15 -7.98 25.42 -15.28
N LEU A 16 -6.76 24.93 -15.22
CA LEU A 16 -5.71 25.44 -14.33
C LEU A 16 -5.14 26.76 -14.85
N SER A 17 -4.37 27.43 -14.00
CA SER A 17 -3.79 28.75 -14.22
C SER A 17 -2.78 28.78 -15.37
N ASP A 18 -2.17 27.64 -15.69
CA ASP A 18 -1.28 27.44 -16.84
C ASP A 18 -2.03 27.11 -18.14
N GLY A 19 -3.37 27.00 -18.08
CA GLY A 19 -4.24 26.66 -19.21
C GLY A 19 -4.51 25.17 -19.37
N THR A 20 -3.90 24.30 -18.56
CA THR A 20 -4.11 22.85 -18.62
C THR A 20 -5.53 22.49 -18.20
N ARG A 21 -6.21 21.71 -19.02
CA ARG A 21 -7.53 21.16 -18.68
C ARG A 21 -7.39 19.84 -17.94
N LEU A 22 -7.86 19.79 -16.70
CA LEU A 22 -8.13 18.55 -15.98
C LEU A 22 -9.57 18.09 -16.20
N SER A 23 -9.77 16.78 -16.23
CA SER A 23 -11.06 16.12 -16.38
C SER A 23 -11.58 15.66 -15.02
N ALA A 24 -12.73 16.18 -14.61
CA ALA A 24 -13.39 15.82 -13.35
C ALA A 24 -14.73 15.11 -13.61
N ARG A 25 -15.10 14.16 -12.76
CA ARG A 25 -16.48 13.68 -12.64
C ARG A 25 -17.08 14.21 -11.35
N ILE A 26 -18.27 14.79 -11.43
CA ILE A 26 -18.92 15.46 -10.30
C ILE A 26 -20.31 14.87 -10.07
N TRP A 27 -20.52 14.36 -8.86
CA TRP A 27 -21.84 14.02 -8.35
C TRP A 27 -22.26 15.08 -7.33
N ARG A 28 -23.32 15.86 -7.62
CA ARG A 28 -23.79 16.92 -6.71
C ARG A 28 -25.32 16.98 -6.64
N PRO A 29 -25.91 17.47 -5.53
CA PRO A 29 -27.35 17.74 -5.45
C PRO A 29 -27.83 18.67 -6.56
N GLU A 30 -29.02 18.41 -7.09
CA GLU A 30 -29.63 19.24 -8.15
C GLU A 30 -29.86 20.70 -7.71
N ASP A 31 -30.16 20.89 -6.42
CA ASP A 31 -30.46 22.19 -5.80
C ASP A 31 -29.20 22.89 -5.24
N ALA A 32 -28.00 22.35 -5.48
CA ALA A 32 -26.75 22.89 -4.95
C ALA A 32 -26.44 24.34 -5.40
N ASP A 33 -26.92 24.78 -6.56
CA ASP A 33 -26.75 26.16 -7.01
C ASP A 33 -27.58 27.17 -6.18
N THR A 34 -28.60 26.70 -5.46
CA THR A 34 -29.43 27.51 -4.54
C THR A 34 -29.19 27.21 -3.06
N ASP A 35 -28.73 26.01 -2.74
CA ASP A 35 -28.34 25.55 -1.41
C ASP A 35 -26.94 24.89 -1.49
N PRO A 36 -25.86 25.68 -1.54
CA PRO A 36 -24.50 25.20 -1.76
C PRO A 36 -24.01 24.21 -0.71
N VAL A 37 -23.25 23.22 -1.15
CA VAL A 37 -22.78 22.10 -0.31
C VAL A 37 -21.25 21.99 -0.31
N PRO A 38 -20.62 21.40 0.72
CA PRO A 38 -19.19 21.15 0.69
C PRO A 38 -18.78 20.16 -0.42
N ALA A 39 -17.57 20.30 -0.95
CA ALA A 39 -17.01 19.35 -1.92
C ALA A 39 -16.12 18.30 -1.22
N ILE A 40 -16.14 17.07 -1.71
CA ILE A 40 -15.27 15.96 -1.31
C ILE A 40 -14.44 15.56 -2.53
N LEU A 41 -13.16 15.94 -2.52
CA LEU A 41 -12.22 15.70 -3.61
C LEU A 41 -11.50 14.36 -3.47
N GLU A 42 -11.38 13.63 -4.56
CA GLU A 42 -10.42 12.55 -4.76
C GLU A 42 -9.60 12.83 -6.03
N PHE A 43 -8.28 12.95 -5.91
CA PHE A 43 -7.35 13.36 -6.96
C PHE A 43 -6.25 12.31 -7.10
N LEU A 44 -6.17 11.58 -8.23
CA LEU A 44 -5.23 10.45 -8.41
C LEU A 44 -5.18 9.99 -9.89
N PRO A 45 -4.18 9.18 -10.32
CA PRO A 45 -3.93 8.87 -11.73
C PRO A 45 -4.70 7.68 -12.31
N TYR A 46 -5.57 7.02 -11.54
CA TYR A 46 -6.16 5.72 -11.90
C TYR A 46 -7.41 5.77 -12.81
N ARG A 47 -7.59 6.84 -13.58
CA ARG A 47 -8.61 6.98 -14.65
C ARG A 47 -10.05 6.85 -14.16
N LYS A 48 -10.74 7.98 -13.98
CA LYS A 48 -12.11 8.05 -13.44
C LYS A 48 -13.18 7.34 -14.28
N ARG A 49 -12.93 7.13 -15.57
CA ARG A 49 -13.91 6.63 -16.54
C ARG A 49 -13.84 5.13 -16.73
N ASP A 50 -12.64 4.59 -16.89
CA ASP A 50 -12.38 3.21 -17.30
C ASP A 50 -11.44 2.46 -16.33
N GLY A 51 -11.02 3.10 -15.24
CA GLY A 51 -10.24 2.47 -14.17
C GLY A 51 -11.02 2.41 -12.84
N THR A 52 -11.31 3.56 -12.23
CA THR A 52 -11.90 3.60 -10.87
C THR A 52 -13.41 3.74 -10.82
N VAL A 53 -14.12 3.87 -11.94
CA VAL A 53 -15.57 4.17 -11.96
C VAL A 53 -16.39 3.22 -11.08
N ALA A 54 -16.12 1.91 -11.15
CA ALA A 54 -16.86 0.89 -10.39
C ALA A 54 -16.68 1.03 -8.88
N ARG A 55 -15.55 1.57 -8.43
CA ARG A 55 -15.26 1.90 -7.03
C ARG A 55 -15.89 3.24 -6.65
N ASP A 56 -15.70 4.25 -7.48
CA ASP A 56 -16.08 5.63 -7.20
C ASP A 56 -17.60 5.76 -7.01
N VAL A 57 -18.39 5.04 -7.81
CA VAL A 57 -19.86 5.12 -7.76
C VAL A 57 -20.45 4.49 -6.50
N LEU A 58 -19.71 3.61 -5.81
CA LEU A 58 -20.17 3.02 -4.54
C LEU A 58 -20.16 4.05 -3.40
N THR A 59 -19.41 5.14 -3.56
CA THR A 59 -19.06 6.11 -2.52
C THR A 59 -19.56 7.53 -2.84
N HIS A 60 -19.13 8.12 -3.95
CA HIS A 60 -19.37 9.56 -4.22
C HIS A 60 -20.84 9.92 -4.40
N PRO A 61 -21.67 9.17 -5.15
CA PRO A 61 -23.11 9.42 -5.23
C PRO A 61 -23.81 9.27 -3.88
N TRP A 62 -23.32 8.36 -3.02
CA TRP A 62 -23.89 8.15 -1.68
C TRP A 62 -23.75 9.40 -0.82
N PHE A 63 -22.57 10.04 -0.87
CA PHE A 63 -22.32 11.33 -0.22
C PHE A 63 -23.14 12.44 -0.87
N ALA A 64 -23.23 12.45 -2.20
CA ALA A 64 -23.95 13.48 -2.93
C ALA A 64 -25.43 13.58 -2.50
N ARG A 65 -26.10 12.44 -2.38
CA ARG A 65 -27.49 12.35 -1.89
C ARG A 65 -27.66 12.86 -0.45
N ARG A 66 -26.58 13.04 0.30
CA ARG A 66 -26.55 13.49 1.70
C ARG A 66 -25.98 14.91 1.84
N GLY A 67 -26.01 15.69 0.76
CA GLY A 67 -25.69 17.12 0.77
C GLY A 67 -24.20 17.39 0.76
N TYR A 68 -23.49 16.74 -0.15
CA TYR A 68 -22.08 16.97 -0.50
C TYR A 68 -21.94 16.98 -2.02
N ALA A 69 -20.85 17.52 -2.56
CA ALA A 69 -20.46 17.27 -3.94
C ALA A 69 -19.29 16.28 -3.96
N GLY A 70 -19.47 15.08 -4.49
CA GLY A 70 -18.37 14.13 -4.71
C GLY A 70 -17.65 14.47 -6.01
N VAL A 71 -16.33 14.65 -5.97
CA VAL A 71 -15.52 15.12 -7.10
C VAL A 71 -14.32 14.20 -7.29
N ARG A 72 -14.29 13.50 -8.42
CA ARG A 72 -13.18 12.63 -8.83
C ARG A 72 -12.43 13.26 -10.00
N VAL A 73 -11.16 13.59 -9.80
CA VAL A 73 -10.34 14.29 -10.81
C VAL A 73 -9.19 13.41 -11.29
N ASP A 74 -9.11 13.17 -12.60
CA ASP A 74 -7.89 12.61 -13.17
C ASP A 74 -6.78 13.65 -13.08
N MET A 75 -5.69 13.34 -12.40
CA MET A 75 -4.56 14.26 -12.34
C MET A 75 -3.94 14.49 -13.72
N ARG A 76 -3.15 15.56 -13.85
CA ARG A 76 -2.41 15.90 -15.07
C ARG A 76 -1.74 14.67 -15.69
N GLY A 77 -1.87 14.56 -17.01
CA GLY A 77 -1.28 13.47 -17.81
C GLY A 77 -1.94 12.10 -17.68
N ASN A 78 -3.01 11.98 -16.90
CA ASN A 78 -3.69 10.71 -16.68
C ASN A 78 -5.15 10.78 -17.12
N GLY A 79 -5.71 9.61 -17.47
CA GLY A 79 -7.08 9.50 -17.99
C GLY A 79 -7.37 10.53 -19.07
N ASP A 80 -8.41 11.33 -18.84
CA ASP A 80 -8.91 12.32 -19.81
C ASP A 80 -8.35 13.75 -19.59
N SER A 81 -7.38 13.93 -18.68
CA SER A 81 -6.75 15.22 -18.36
C SER A 81 -5.55 15.55 -19.24
N GLU A 82 -5.38 16.79 -19.67
CA GLU A 82 -4.22 17.22 -20.47
C GLU A 82 -2.88 17.12 -19.71
N GLY A 83 -1.77 17.28 -20.45
CA GLY A 83 -0.41 17.26 -19.92
C GLY A 83 0.22 15.86 -19.84
N VAL A 84 1.28 15.76 -19.03
CA VAL A 84 2.11 14.56 -18.85
C VAL A 84 2.34 14.26 -17.38
N MET A 85 2.56 12.99 -17.05
CA MET A 85 2.96 12.55 -15.70
C MET A 85 4.47 12.28 -15.69
N GLU A 86 5.20 12.99 -14.84
CA GLU A 86 6.67 12.87 -14.76
C GLU A 86 7.15 11.94 -13.64
N ASP A 87 6.39 11.84 -12.55
CA ASP A 87 6.71 11.00 -11.39
C ASP A 87 5.51 10.93 -10.43
N GLU A 88 5.66 10.19 -9.35
CA GLU A 88 4.72 10.14 -8.23
C GLU A 88 4.87 11.33 -7.26
N TYR A 89 3.75 11.95 -6.90
CA TYR A 89 3.66 12.99 -5.87
C TYR A 89 4.54 14.21 -6.14
N THR A 90 4.73 14.57 -7.41
CA THR A 90 5.58 15.71 -7.80
C THR A 90 5.10 17.02 -7.16
N PRO A 91 5.99 18.03 -7.02
CA PRO A 91 5.56 19.38 -6.65
C PRO A 91 4.43 19.92 -7.56
N GLN A 92 4.44 19.56 -8.85
CA GLN A 92 3.39 19.95 -9.78
C GLN A 92 2.05 19.27 -9.47
N GLU A 93 2.05 17.95 -9.19
CA GLU A 93 0.83 17.24 -8.78
C GLU A 93 0.19 17.89 -7.55
N LEU A 94 1.00 18.18 -6.54
CA LEU A 94 0.50 18.80 -5.30
C LEU A 94 0.01 20.23 -5.53
N ALA A 95 0.68 21.00 -6.39
CA ALA A 95 0.24 22.34 -6.77
C ALA A 95 -1.08 22.32 -7.55
N ASP A 96 -1.24 21.40 -8.51
CA ASP A 96 -2.49 21.20 -9.25
C ASP A 96 -3.64 20.84 -8.29
N ALA A 97 -3.40 19.95 -7.32
CA ALA A 97 -4.41 19.60 -6.32
C ALA A 97 -4.82 20.80 -5.45
N VAL A 98 -3.87 21.65 -5.02
CA VAL A 98 -4.16 22.90 -4.30
C VAL A 98 -5.01 23.84 -5.16
N GLU A 99 -4.67 23.99 -6.44
CA GLU A 99 -5.44 24.83 -7.37
C GLU A 99 -6.86 24.28 -7.57
N VAL A 100 -7.03 22.97 -7.73
CA VAL A 100 -8.34 22.31 -7.79
C VAL A 100 -9.16 22.58 -6.52
N ILE A 101 -8.56 22.52 -5.33
CA ILE A 101 -9.25 22.85 -4.07
C ILE A 101 -9.76 24.29 -4.07
N HIS A 102 -8.97 25.24 -4.55
CA HIS A 102 -9.40 26.63 -4.68
C HIS A 102 -10.47 26.83 -5.75
N TRP A 103 -10.36 26.14 -6.89
CA TRP A 103 -11.36 26.16 -7.94
C TRP A 103 -12.71 25.64 -7.42
N LEU A 104 -12.70 24.52 -6.69
CA LEU A 104 -13.90 23.93 -6.08
C LEU A 104 -14.57 24.90 -5.12
N ALA A 105 -13.80 25.49 -4.21
CA ALA A 105 -14.31 26.43 -3.23
C ALA A 105 -14.91 27.71 -3.84
N ALA A 106 -14.54 28.06 -5.07
CA ALA A 106 -15.04 29.21 -5.81
C ALA A 106 -16.34 28.92 -6.60
N GLN A 107 -16.75 27.66 -6.72
CA GLN A 107 -17.94 27.31 -7.49
C GLN A 107 -19.22 27.77 -6.79
N PRO A 108 -20.25 28.23 -7.52
CA PRO A 108 -21.50 28.73 -6.93
C PRO A 108 -22.25 27.67 -6.13
N TRP A 109 -22.02 26.40 -6.43
CA TRP A 109 -22.62 25.25 -5.75
C TRP A 109 -21.82 24.72 -4.58
N CYS A 110 -20.60 25.22 -4.38
CA CYS A 110 -19.78 24.84 -3.25
C CYS A 110 -20.02 25.81 -2.10
N SER A 111 -20.11 25.31 -0.87
CA SER A 111 -20.20 26.15 0.34
C SER A 111 -18.89 26.91 0.66
N GLY A 112 -17.83 26.67 -0.13
CA GLY A 112 -16.47 27.14 0.12
C GLY A 112 -15.64 26.21 1.03
N ALA A 113 -16.25 25.18 1.62
CA ALA A 113 -15.55 24.15 2.39
C ALA A 113 -15.26 22.93 1.50
N VAL A 114 -14.01 22.46 1.56
CA VAL A 114 -13.54 21.28 0.81
C VAL A 114 -13.00 20.25 1.79
N GLY A 115 -13.38 19.00 1.59
CA GLY A 115 -12.70 17.83 2.15
C GLY A 115 -11.96 17.07 1.05
N MET A 116 -10.95 16.29 1.42
CA MET A 116 -10.23 15.43 0.49
C MET A 116 -10.15 13.99 1.02
N MET A 117 -10.33 13.00 0.15
CA MET A 117 -10.19 11.61 0.52
C MET A 117 -9.60 10.77 -0.60
N GLY A 118 -9.02 9.64 -0.22
CA GLY A 118 -8.54 8.66 -1.17
C GLY A 118 -7.88 7.48 -0.47
N ILE A 119 -7.66 6.42 -1.24
CA ILE A 119 -6.91 5.23 -0.83
C ILE A 119 -5.60 5.16 -1.61
N SER A 120 -4.54 4.60 -1.01
CA SER A 120 -3.25 4.47 -1.68
C SER A 120 -2.73 5.85 -2.09
N TRP A 121 -2.32 6.05 -3.34
CA TRP A 121 -1.99 7.36 -3.91
C TRP A 121 -2.92 8.50 -3.53
N GLY A 122 -4.24 8.31 -3.58
CA GLY A 122 -5.20 9.34 -3.16
C GLY A 122 -5.20 9.62 -1.65
N GLY A 123 -4.78 8.66 -0.83
CA GLY A 123 -4.57 8.85 0.61
C GLY A 123 -3.24 9.55 0.90
N PHE A 124 -2.18 9.14 0.21
CA PHE A 124 -0.85 9.74 0.33
C PHE A 124 -0.90 11.22 -0.05
N ASN A 125 -1.46 11.54 -1.21
CA ASN A 125 -1.52 12.92 -1.65
C ASN A 125 -2.54 13.75 -0.85
N ALA A 126 -3.59 13.18 -0.28
CA ALA A 126 -4.46 13.90 0.67
C ALA A 126 -3.68 14.39 1.89
N LEU A 127 -2.77 13.56 2.43
CA LEU A 127 -1.87 13.95 3.53
C LEU A 127 -0.87 15.03 3.09
N GLN A 128 -0.25 14.85 1.92
CA GLN A 128 0.75 15.78 1.39
C GLN A 128 0.15 17.16 1.06
N VAL A 129 -1.03 17.18 0.42
CA VAL A 129 -1.76 18.42 0.12
C VAL A 129 -2.25 19.09 1.40
N ALA A 130 -2.68 18.33 2.41
CA ALA A 130 -3.05 18.90 3.70
C ALA A 130 -1.87 19.62 4.38
N ALA A 131 -0.64 19.12 4.23
CA ALA A 131 0.57 19.77 4.74
C ALA A 131 0.88 21.11 4.01
N LEU A 132 0.37 21.31 2.79
CA LEU A 132 0.45 22.59 2.07
C LEU A 132 -0.57 23.63 2.55
N ARG A 133 -1.51 23.23 3.42
CA ARG A 133 -2.51 24.09 4.09
C ARG A 133 -3.34 24.96 3.14
N PRO A 134 -3.93 24.42 2.05
CA PRO A 134 -4.86 25.18 1.25
C PRO A 134 -6.06 25.60 2.10
N ALA A 135 -6.30 26.92 2.20
CA ALA A 135 -7.28 27.47 3.14
C ALA A 135 -8.70 26.85 3.05
N PRO A 136 -9.23 26.46 1.87
CA PRO A 136 -10.54 25.82 1.78
C PRO A 136 -10.59 24.37 2.30
N LEU A 137 -9.45 23.67 2.41
CA LEU A 137 -9.38 22.29 2.89
C LEU A 137 -9.54 22.24 4.41
N LYS A 138 -10.64 21.66 4.89
CA LYS A 138 -10.96 21.64 6.34
C LYS A 138 -10.72 20.28 6.99
N ALA A 139 -10.87 19.20 6.22
CA ALA A 139 -10.68 17.85 6.71
C ALA A 139 -10.26 16.89 5.59
N ILE A 140 -9.58 15.82 5.96
CA ILE A 140 -9.26 14.71 5.08
C ILE A 140 -9.68 13.36 5.68
N ILE A 141 -9.93 12.39 4.79
CA ILE A 141 -9.95 10.97 5.13
C ILE A 141 -8.85 10.28 4.32
N THR A 142 -7.77 9.88 4.98
CA THR A 142 -6.67 9.17 4.32
C THR A 142 -6.78 7.67 4.58
N LEU A 143 -6.82 6.88 3.50
CA LEU A 143 -6.93 5.41 3.60
C LEU A 143 -5.68 4.73 3.07
N CYS A 144 -5.19 3.71 3.80
CA CYS A 144 -4.08 2.86 3.39
C CYS A 144 -2.92 3.68 2.81
N SER A 145 -2.50 4.70 3.57
CA SER A 145 -1.50 5.69 3.17
C SER A 145 -0.19 5.51 3.94
N THR A 146 0.91 6.12 3.48
CA THR A 146 2.16 6.19 4.28
C THR A 146 2.40 7.57 4.90
N VAL A 147 3.23 7.60 5.94
CA VAL A 147 3.83 8.84 6.48
C VAL A 147 5.30 9.02 6.06
N ASP A 148 5.94 7.95 5.57
CA ASP A 148 7.34 7.91 5.13
C ASP A 148 7.45 7.10 3.82
N ARG A 149 7.68 7.81 2.71
CA ARG A 149 7.78 7.21 1.36
C ARG A 149 8.99 6.29 1.18
N TYR A 150 9.99 6.35 2.08
CA TYR A 150 11.13 5.46 2.00
C TYR A 150 10.95 4.20 2.84
N ALA A 151 10.49 4.33 4.08
CA ALA A 151 10.55 3.22 5.04
C ALA A 151 9.32 2.32 5.04
N ASP A 152 8.17 2.85 4.59
CA ASP A 152 6.86 2.21 4.62
C ASP A 152 6.07 2.51 3.33
N ASP A 153 6.74 2.34 2.18
CA ASP A 153 6.11 2.38 0.86
C ASP A 153 6.59 1.21 0.00
N ILE A 154 6.01 1.00 -1.19
CA ILE A 154 6.32 -0.09 -2.12
C ILE A 154 7.78 -0.10 -2.61
N HIS A 155 8.57 0.92 -2.29
CA HIS A 155 9.94 1.09 -2.76
C HIS A 155 10.95 0.38 -1.87
N TYR A 156 11.00 0.77 -0.59
CA TYR A 156 11.94 0.23 0.37
C TYR A 156 11.23 -0.05 1.71
N LYS A 157 11.76 -1.02 2.44
CA LYS A 157 11.36 -1.27 3.84
C LYS A 157 12.61 -1.62 4.65
N GLY A 158 12.86 -0.88 5.73
CA GLY A 158 14.06 -1.07 6.54
C GLY A 158 15.37 -0.96 5.74
N GLY A 159 15.39 -0.16 4.66
CA GLY A 159 16.53 -0.06 3.75
C GLY A 159 16.72 -1.26 2.81
N CYS A 160 15.78 -2.21 2.79
CA CYS A 160 15.75 -3.28 1.80
C CYS A 160 14.90 -2.86 0.60
N LEU A 161 15.35 -3.15 -0.62
CA LEU A 161 14.57 -2.97 -1.84
C LEU A 161 13.42 -3.98 -1.89
N LEU A 162 12.19 -3.48 -2.01
CA LEU A 162 11.00 -4.29 -2.24
C LEU A 162 10.88 -4.61 -3.73
N ASN A 163 10.50 -5.84 -4.07
CA ASN A 163 10.25 -6.20 -5.46
C ASN A 163 9.00 -5.50 -6.02
N GLU A 164 8.11 -5.03 -5.15
CA GLU A 164 6.98 -4.17 -5.50
C GLU A 164 7.44 -2.86 -6.18
N ASN A 165 8.69 -2.42 -5.98
CA ASN A 165 9.27 -1.32 -6.74
C ASN A 165 9.17 -1.56 -8.27
N LEU A 166 9.45 -2.78 -8.73
CA LEU A 166 9.25 -3.16 -10.13
C LEU A 166 7.78 -3.48 -10.44
N GLY A 167 7.10 -4.23 -9.56
CA GLY A 167 5.69 -4.63 -9.75
C GLY A 167 4.74 -3.45 -9.92
N TRP A 168 4.76 -2.52 -8.96
CA TRP A 168 4.00 -1.28 -9.02
C TRP A 168 4.43 -0.37 -10.16
N GLY A 169 5.74 -0.25 -10.40
CA GLY A 169 6.24 0.54 -11.53
C GLY A 169 5.76 0.01 -12.88
N ALA A 170 5.66 -1.30 -13.05
CA ALA A 170 5.07 -1.92 -14.23
C ALA A 170 3.56 -1.68 -14.33
N THR A 171 2.85 -1.70 -13.19
CA THR A 171 1.42 -1.34 -13.12
C THR A 171 1.20 0.09 -13.61
N MET A 172 1.95 1.06 -13.08
CA MET A 172 1.82 2.46 -13.48
C MET A 172 2.17 2.68 -14.95
N TRP A 173 3.23 2.01 -15.43
CA TRP A 173 3.63 2.03 -16.83
C TRP A 173 2.55 1.46 -17.76
N SER A 174 1.84 0.40 -17.33
CA SER A 174 0.68 -0.10 -18.05
C SER A 174 -0.47 0.92 -18.03
N PHE A 175 -0.78 1.46 -16.86
CA PHE A 175 -1.95 2.31 -16.66
C PHE A 175 -1.86 3.64 -17.43
N SER A 176 -0.70 4.28 -17.41
CA SER A 176 -0.42 5.56 -18.05
C SER A 176 -0.20 5.42 -19.57
N SER A 177 0.09 4.21 -20.07
CA SER A 177 0.19 3.94 -21.52
C SER A 177 -1.14 4.07 -22.28
N ARG A 178 -2.29 4.07 -21.60
CA ARG A 178 -3.62 4.08 -22.24
C ARG A 178 -4.05 5.47 -22.70
N PRO A 179 -4.71 5.61 -23.87
CA PRO A 179 -5.17 6.92 -24.36
C PRO A 179 -6.30 7.53 -23.52
N PRO A 180 -6.53 8.85 -23.61
CA PRO A 180 -7.81 9.44 -23.21
C PRO A 180 -8.96 8.93 -24.10
N ASP A 181 -10.20 8.98 -23.60
CA ASP A 181 -11.38 8.54 -24.36
C ASP A 181 -11.75 9.56 -25.47
N PRO A 182 -11.77 9.15 -26.77
CA PRO A 182 -12.19 10.01 -27.88
C PRO A 182 -13.59 10.62 -27.73
N ALA A 183 -14.49 9.99 -26.97
CA ALA A 183 -15.83 10.53 -26.72
C ALA A 183 -15.82 11.76 -25.79
N LEU A 184 -14.76 11.96 -25.01
CA LEU A 184 -14.61 13.12 -24.11
C LEU A 184 -13.70 14.19 -24.69
N VAL A 185 -12.55 13.80 -25.25
CA VAL A 185 -11.54 14.78 -25.72
C VAL A 185 -11.60 15.04 -27.22
N GLY A 186 -12.47 14.34 -27.96
CA GLY A 186 -12.64 14.51 -29.41
C GLY A 186 -11.38 14.17 -30.18
N ASP A 187 -11.17 14.82 -31.33
CA ASP A 187 -10.08 14.54 -32.27
C ASP A 187 -8.66 14.70 -31.68
N LYS A 188 -8.52 15.36 -30.51
CA LYS A 188 -7.24 15.52 -29.82
C LYS A 188 -6.73 14.24 -29.15
N TRP A 189 -7.59 13.23 -28.96
CA TRP A 189 -7.25 12.04 -28.17
C TRP A 189 -5.94 11.38 -28.61
N ARG A 190 -5.72 11.34 -29.92
CA ARG A 190 -4.59 10.66 -30.54
C ARG A 190 -3.28 11.41 -30.35
N ASP A 191 -3.31 12.73 -30.49
CA ASP A 191 -2.14 13.59 -30.28
C ASP A 191 -1.73 13.57 -28.80
N MET A 192 -2.71 13.68 -27.89
CA MET A 192 -2.49 13.55 -26.44
C MET A 192 -1.89 12.18 -26.09
N TRP A 193 -2.38 11.11 -26.71
CA TRP A 193 -1.87 9.77 -26.47
C TRP A 193 -0.40 9.63 -26.90
N LEU A 194 -0.08 10.05 -28.13
CA LEU A 194 1.29 9.96 -28.65
C LEU A 194 2.28 10.82 -27.85
N GLU A 195 1.86 12.01 -27.42
CA GLU A 195 2.67 12.86 -26.52
C GLU A 195 2.99 12.13 -25.21
N ARG A 196 1.97 11.55 -24.57
CA ARG A 196 2.16 10.81 -23.30
C ARG A 196 3.04 9.59 -23.48
N LEU A 197 2.81 8.75 -24.49
CA LEU A 197 3.64 7.58 -24.76
C LEU A 197 5.12 7.95 -24.91
N GLU A 198 5.41 9.12 -25.48
CA GLU A 198 6.77 9.61 -25.60
C GLU A 198 7.33 10.16 -24.28
N ALA A 199 6.53 10.93 -23.54
CA ALA A 199 6.96 11.55 -22.30
C ALA A 199 7.06 10.58 -21.11
N GLU A 200 6.30 9.49 -21.13
CA GLU A 200 6.12 8.59 -19.97
C GLU A 200 7.49 8.12 -19.43
N PRO A 201 7.76 8.23 -18.12
CA PRO A 201 9.00 7.74 -17.50
C PRO A 201 8.85 6.35 -16.88
N PHE A 202 9.81 5.44 -17.12
CA PHE A 202 9.79 4.14 -16.45
C PHE A 202 10.33 4.30 -15.03
N LEU A 203 9.41 4.56 -14.10
CA LEU A 203 9.70 5.00 -12.73
C LEU A 203 10.64 4.10 -11.92
N PRO A 204 10.65 2.75 -12.07
CA PRO A 204 11.63 1.91 -11.36
C PRO A 204 13.09 2.31 -11.59
N ALA A 205 13.41 2.82 -12.79
CA ALA A 205 14.75 3.29 -13.10
C ALA A 205 15.12 4.60 -12.39
N LEU A 206 14.13 5.42 -12.04
CA LEU A 206 14.31 6.61 -11.22
C LEU A 206 14.46 6.22 -9.76
N TRP A 207 13.53 5.41 -9.24
CA TRP A 207 13.50 5.00 -7.82
C TRP A 207 14.77 4.24 -7.40
N LEU A 208 15.33 3.41 -8.28
CA LEU A 208 16.59 2.70 -8.01
C LEU A 208 17.82 3.61 -7.97
N ARG A 209 17.74 4.86 -8.46
CA ARG A 209 18.83 5.84 -8.27
C ARG A 209 18.81 6.45 -6.87
N HIS A 210 17.71 6.28 -6.14
CA HIS A 210 17.51 6.79 -4.79
C HIS A 210 17.49 5.63 -3.78
N GLN A 211 18.59 4.89 -3.66
CA GLN A 211 18.68 3.72 -2.76
C GLN A 211 18.74 4.07 -1.26
N SER A 212 19.04 5.32 -0.90
CA SER A 212 19.03 5.82 0.48
C SER A 212 17.94 6.87 0.67
N ARG A 213 17.53 7.12 1.92
CA ARG A 213 16.54 8.14 2.28
C ARG A 213 17.08 9.57 2.11
N ASP A 214 17.16 10.02 0.86
CA ASP A 214 17.71 11.31 0.46
C ASP A 214 16.61 12.40 0.33
N ALA A 215 16.88 13.47 -0.43
CA ALA A 215 15.90 14.55 -0.64
C ALA A 215 14.66 14.09 -1.42
N TYR A 216 14.80 13.10 -2.31
CA TYR A 216 13.70 12.59 -3.13
C TYR A 216 12.62 11.96 -2.26
N TRP A 217 13.00 11.08 -1.32
CA TRP A 217 12.03 10.42 -0.43
C TRP A 217 11.51 11.30 0.70
N ARG A 218 12.32 12.27 1.16
CA ARG A 218 11.86 13.26 2.13
C ARG A 218 10.73 14.12 1.56
N HIS A 219 10.77 14.43 0.26
CA HIS A 219 9.66 15.05 -0.42
C HIS A 219 8.42 14.15 -0.36
N GLY A 220 7.30 14.69 0.13
CA GLY A 220 6.04 13.95 0.28
C GLY A 220 5.96 13.02 1.51
N SER A 221 7.02 12.93 2.33
CA SER A 221 6.99 12.22 3.61
C SER A 221 6.51 13.16 4.72
N VAL A 222 5.25 13.03 5.14
CA VAL A 222 4.65 13.95 6.14
C VAL A 222 5.22 13.77 7.55
N CYS A 223 5.96 12.68 7.80
CA CYS A 223 6.69 12.49 9.06
C CYS A 223 7.83 13.50 9.27
N GLU A 224 8.23 14.26 8.24
CA GLU A 224 9.20 15.35 8.37
C GLU A 224 8.66 16.51 9.21
N ASP A 225 7.35 16.80 9.10
CA ASP A 225 6.67 17.81 9.90
C ASP A 225 5.16 17.52 10.00
N PHE A 226 4.77 16.74 11.02
CA PHE A 226 3.36 16.52 11.34
C PHE A 226 2.61 17.81 11.70
N GLY A 227 3.32 18.87 12.14
CA GLY A 227 2.72 20.16 12.50
C GLY A 227 2.26 20.98 11.30
N ALA A 228 2.70 20.63 10.08
CA ALA A 228 2.26 21.27 8.85
C ALA A 228 0.80 20.92 8.50
N ILE A 229 0.25 19.83 9.05
CA ILE A 229 -1.13 19.41 8.80
C ILE A 229 -2.04 20.04 9.86
N GLU A 230 -2.88 20.99 9.41
CA GLU A 230 -3.87 21.68 10.25
C GLU A 230 -5.31 21.18 10.02
N ALA A 231 -5.58 20.60 8.84
CA ALA A 231 -6.87 19.99 8.52
C ALA A 231 -7.14 18.78 9.42
N ALA A 232 -8.41 18.56 9.78
CA ALA A 232 -8.79 17.41 10.60
C ALA A 232 -8.56 16.10 9.81
N VAL A 233 -7.89 15.11 10.42
CA VAL A 233 -7.52 13.83 9.77
C VAL A 233 -8.31 12.65 10.35
N LEU A 234 -9.05 11.94 9.51
CA LEU A 234 -9.49 10.57 9.81
C LEU A 234 -8.62 9.60 9.02
N ALA A 235 -7.75 8.87 9.72
CA ALA A 235 -6.85 7.89 9.13
C ALA A 235 -7.47 6.49 9.19
N VAL A 236 -7.47 5.77 8.07
CA VAL A 236 -8.08 4.43 7.97
C VAL A 236 -7.10 3.45 7.35
N GLY A 237 -7.01 2.23 7.89
CA GLY A 237 -6.10 1.21 7.38
C GLY A 237 -6.57 -0.22 7.67
N GLY A 238 -5.76 -1.19 7.26
CA GLY A 238 -6.03 -2.61 7.45
C GLY A 238 -4.82 -3.36 8.00
N TRP A 239 -5.03 -4.38 8.84
CA TRP A 239 -3.93 -5.20 9.36
C TRP A 239 -3.32 -6.15 8.33
N ASN A 240 -4.02 -6.41 7.22
CA ASN A 240 -3.52 -7.19 6.10
C ASN A 240 -3.14 -6.30 4.91
N ASP A 241 -3.03 -4.99 5.12
CA ASP A 241 -2.56 -4.00 4.15
C ASP A 241 -1.03 -3.79 4.22
N ALA A 242 -0.41 -3.17 3.22
CA ALA A 242 1.01 -2.81 3.28
C ALA A 242 1.29 -1.68 4.29
N TYR A 243 0.36 -0.73 4.47
CA TYR A 243 0.62 0.55 5.14
C TYR A 243 0.13 0.59 6.60
N LYS A 244 0.40 -0.49 7.34
CA LYS A 244 -0.14 -0.73 8.70
C LYS A 244 0.31 0.31 9.74
N ASN A 245 1.46 0.93 9.52
CA ASN A 245 2.15 1.77 10.50
C ASN A 245 1.66 3.23 10.49
N ALA A 246 1.03 3.68 9.40
CA ALA A 246 0.68 5.09 9.24
C ALA A 246 -0.44 5.56 10.16
N VAL A 247 -1.50 4.76 10.35
CA VAL A 247 -2.64 5.15 11.21
C VAL A 247 -2.19 5.39 12.65
N PRO A 248 -1.43 4.47 13.30
CA PRO A 248 -0.84 4.74 14.61
C PRO A 248 0.08 5.96 14.62
N ALA A 249 0.94 6.12 13.61
CA ALA A 249 1.86 7.24 13.54
C ALA A 249 1.14 8.60 13.46
N LEU A 250 0.08 8.70 12.66
CA LEU A 250 -0.72 9.92 12.53
C LEU A 250 -1.43 10.26 13.84
N VAL A 251 -2.11 9.30 14.47
CA VAL A 251 -2.83 9.51 15.74
C VAL A 251 -1.88 9.98 16.84
N GLU A 252 -0.70 9.36 16.96
CA GLU A 252 0.26 9.69 18.01
C GLU A 252 0.95 11.05 17.80
N ASN A 253 1.20 11.46 16.56
CA ASN A 253 2.04 12.62 16.28
C ASN A 253 1.30 13.89 15.85
N LEU A 254 0.13 13.79 15.20
CA LEU A 254 -0.61 14.97 14.74
C LEU A 254 -1.15 15.79 15.91
N GLN A 255 -1.06 17.12 15.80
CA GLN A 255 -1.67 18.06 16.74
C GLN A 255 -3.05 18.54 16.28
N ALA A 256 -3.34 18.46 14.98
CA ALA A 256 -4.68 18.65 14.43
C ALA A 256 -5.66 17.59 14.97
N PRO A 257 -6.99 17.84 14.91
CA PRO A 257 -7.98 16.84 15.24
C PRO A 257 -7.75 15.57 14.42
N VAL A 258 -7.52 14.45 15.10
CA VAL A 258 -7.16 13.18 14.46
C VAL A 258 -7.92 12.02 15.08
N LYS A 259 -8.42 11.10 14.24
CA LYS A 259 -8.97 9.80 14.64
C LYS A 259 -8.44 8.71 13.71
N GLY A 260 -8.27 7.49 14.23
CA GLY A 260 -7.79 6.33 13.49
C GLY A 260 -8.78 5.18 13.49
N ILE A 261 -8.91 4.47 12.37
CA ILE A 261 -9.65 3.21 12.24
C ILE A 261 -8.78 2.15 11.57
N ILE A 262 -8.60 0.98 12.19
CA ILE A 262 -7.84 -0.13 11.59
C ILE A 262 -8.64 -1.41 11.66
N GLY A 263 -9.08 -1.91 10.50
CA GLY A 263 -9.79 -3.18 10.39
C GLY A 263 -8.89 -4.36 10.05
N PRO A 264 -9.45 -5.57 9.89
CA PRO A 264 -8.70 -6.74 9.42
C PRO A 264 -8.46 -6.74 7.90
N TRP A 265 -8.75 -5.63 7.22
CA TRP A 265 -8.84 -5.55 5.77
C TRP A 265 -7.47 -5.68 5.08
N VAL A 266 -7.52 -6.11 3.82
CA VAL A 266 -6.46 -5.82 2.84
C VAL A 266 -6.59 -4.38 2.33
N HIS A 267 -5.88 -4.02 1.27
CA HIS A 267 -5.83 -2.68 0.69
C HIS A 267 -7.15 -2.28 -0.02
N LYS A 268 -8.23 -2.12 0.75
CA LYS A 268 -9.58 -1.78 0.26
C LYS A 268 -10.32 -0.85 1.22
N TYR A 269 -11.31 -0.12 0.69
CA TYR A 269 -12.21 0.68 1.52
C TYR A 269 -13.08 -0.21 2.43
N PRO A 270 -13.34 0.19 3.68
CA PRO A 270 -13.94 -0.71 4.67
C PRO A 270 -15.36 -1.21 4.38
N HIS A 271 -16.15 -0.45 3.62
CA HIS A 271 -17.55 -0.76 3.33
C HIS A 271 -17.73 -1.87 2.28
N PHE A 272 -16.68 -2.18 1.51
CA PHE A 272 -16.64 -3.33 0.60
C PHE A 272 -15.35 -4.17 0.77
N ALA A 273 -14.61 -3.95 1.86
CA ALA A 273 -13.36 -4.63 2.11
C ALA A 273 -13.54 -6.14 2.32
N VAL A 274 -12.43 -6.83 2.08
CA VAL A 274 -12.20 -8.21 2.49
C VAL A 274 -10.86 -8.27 3.23
N PRO A 275 -10.67 -9.24 4.14
CA PRO A 275 -11.74 -9.99 4.82
C PRO A 275 -12.64 -9.07 5.64
N GLY A 276 -13.88 -9.49 5.90
CA GLY A 276 -14.73 -8.83 6.90
C GLY A 276 -14.19 -8.97 8.34
N PRO A 277 -14.85 -8.33 9.34
CA PRO A 277 -16.09 -7.56 9.20
C PRO A 277 -15.89 -6.24 8.43
N ARG A 278 -16.87 -5.93 7.60
CA ARG A 278 -17.04 -4.60 6.99
C ARG A 278 -17.71 -3.67 8.00
N ILE A 279 -17.46 -2.38 7.87
CA ILE A 279 -18.11 -1.35 8.68
C ILE A 279 -18.87 -0.36 7.80
N GLY A 280 -19.80 0.37 8.40
CA GLY A 280 -20.46 1.55 7.86
C GLY A 280 -19.50 2.73 7.66
N PHE A 281 -18.51 2.57 6.79
CA PHE A 281 -17.49 3.59 6.54
C PHE A 281 -18.10 4.87 5.96
N LEU A 282 -19.08 4.77 5.08
CA LEU A 282 -19.72 5.96 4.51
C LEU A 282 -20.46 6.76 5.59
N GLN A 283 -21.05 6.08 6.56
CA GLN A 283 -21.69 6.71 7.72
C GLN A 283 -20.67 7.36 8.65
N GLU A 284 -19.55 6.69 8.93
CA GLU A 284 -18.44 7.29 9.69
C GLU A 284 -17.84 8.51 8.99
N ALA A 285 -17.65 8.42 7.67
CA ALA A 285 -17.17 9.52 6.85
C ALA A 285 -18.13 10.71 6.90
N VAL A 286 -19.46 10.51 6.78
CA VAL A 286 -20.42 11.61 6.90
C VAL A 286 -20.41 12.24 8.30
N ARG A 287 -20.29 11.45 9.39
CA ARG A 287 -20.15 12.04 10.73
C ARG A 287 -18.92 12.96 10.82
N TRP A 288 -17.83 12.57 10.17
CA TRP A 288 -16.60 13.36 10.09
C TRP A 288 -16.78 14.63 9.24
N TRP A 289 -17.34 14.49 8.05
CA TRP A 289 -17.60 15.59 7.13
C TRP A 289 -18.60 16.59 7.71
N ASP A 290 -19.66 16.12 8.35
CA ASP A 290 -20.68 16.98 8.96
C ASP A 290 -20.06 17.86 10.05
N LYS A 291 -19.13 17.32 10.85
CA LYS A 291 -18.40 18.12 11.85
C LYS A 291 -17.52 19.18 11.21
N TRP A 292 -16.63 18.78 10.32
CA TRP A 292 -15.54 19.67 9.88
C TRP A 292 -15.85 20.52 8.66
N LEU A 293 -16.79 20.09 7.82
CA LEU A 293 -17.20 20.83 6.61
C LEU A 293 -18.49 21.62 6.82
N LYS A 294 -19.36 21.21 7.76
CA LYS A 294 -20.65 21.87 8.02
C LYS A 294 -20.81 22.41 9.45
N GLY A 295 -19.90 22.10 10.38
CA GLY A 295 -19.99 22.55 11.77
C GLY A 295 -21.12 21.88 12.56
N ILE A 296 -21.59 20.71 12.13
CA ILE A 296 -22.66 19.95 12.80
C ILE A 296 -22.06 19.12 13.93
N GLU A 297 -22.68 19.16 15.10
CA GLU A 297 -22.27 18.32 16.23
C GLU A 297 -22.66 16.86 16.01
N THR A 298 -21.67 16.00 15.73
CA THR A 298 -21.86 14.56 15.46
C THR A 298 -21.27 13.65 16.54
N GLY A 299 -20.57 14.22 17.52
CA GLY A 299 -19.89 13.50 18.60
C GLY A 299 -18.63 12.75 18.16
N VAL A 300 -18.13 12.91 16.92
CA VAL A 300 -16.90 12.23 16.45
C VAL A 300 -15.65 12.58 17.24
N GLU A 301 -15.63 13.75 17.88
CA GLU A 301 -14.53 14.17 18.75
C GLU A 301 -14.44 13.30 20.02
N GLU A 302 -15.57 12.76 20.46
CA GLU A 302 -15.70 11.88 21.65
C GLU A 302 -15.44 10.40 21.32
N ASP A 303 -15.35 10.04 20.04
CA ASP A 303 -14.96 8.68 19.65
C ASP A 303 -13.51 8.40 20.15
N PRO A 304 -13.16 7.14 20.48
CA PRO A 304 -11.78 6.80 20.79
C PRO A 304 -10.82 7.25 19.69
N ASP A 305 -9.65 7.78 20.06
CA ASP A 305 -8.67 8.32 19.12
C ASP A 305 -8.17 7.28 18.13
N LEU A 306 -8.10 6.02 18.56
CA LEU A 306 -7.78 4.88 17.69
C LEU A 306 -8.78 3.75 17.92
N ARG A 307 -9.47 3.34 16.86
CA ARG A 307 -10.43 2.22 16.87
C ARG A 307 -9.89 1.10 16.00
N LEU A 308 -9.43 0.01 16.63
CA LEU A 308 -8.73 -1.04 15.93
C LEU A 308 -9.39 -2.40 16.12
N TYR A 309 -9.23 -3.30 15.15
CA TYR A 309 -9.80 -4.64 15.21
C TYR A 309 -8.77 -5.63 15.78
N LEU A 310 -8.98 -6.10 17.00
CA LEU A 310 -8.16 -7.14 17.62
C LEU A 310 -8.52 -8.49 17.00
N MET A 311 -7.66 -8.99 16.10
CA MET A 311 -7.90 -10.24 15.40
C MET A 311 -7.64 -11.45 16.29
N ASP A 312 -8.57 -12.39 16.32
CA ASP A 312 -8.34 -13.69 16.93
C ASP A 312 -7.32 -14.50 16.13
N GLY A 313 -6.45 -15.21 16.84
CA GLY A 313 -5.49 -16.11 16.22
C GLY A 313 -6.17 -17.31 15.57
N VAL A 314 -6.06 -17.41 14.25
CA VAL A 314 -6.60 -18.52 13.44
C VAL A 314 -5.48 -19.22 12.68
N ARG A 315 -5.80 -20.39 12.12
CA ARG A 315 -4.90 -21.12 11.21
C ARG A 315 -4.58 -20.31 9.95
N PRO A 316 -3.38 -20.47 9.38
CA PRO A 316 -2.96 -19.70 8.23
C PRO A 316 -3.77 -20.10 6.99
N ALA A 317 -4.17 -19.10 6.22
CA ALA A 317 -4.78 -19.21 4.91
C ALA A 317 -4.34 -18.01 4.08
N THR A 318 -4.22 -18.23 2.78
CA THR A 318 -3.78 -17.22 1.80
C THR A 318 -4.90 -16.29 1.33
N SER A 319 -6.12 -16.53 1.81
CA SER A 319 -7.29 -15.67 1.62
C SER A 319 -8.28 -15.92 2.75
N TYR A 320 -9.00 -14.89 3.18
CA TYR A 320 -10.11 -15.02 4.12
C TYR A 320 -11.30 -14.19 3.63
N ASP A 321 -12.51 -14.71 3.83
CA ASP A 321 -13.74 -13.92 3.64
C ASP A 321 -14.04 -13.06 4.88
N TYR A 322 -13.68 -13.57 6.07
CA TYR A 322 -13.96 -12.96 7.36
C TYR A 322 -12.87 -13.32 8.38
N ARG A 323 -12.45 -12.35 9.19
CA ARG A 323 -11.53 -12.54 10.32
C ARG A 323 -12.30 -12.37 11.63
N GLN A 324 -12.24 -13.38 12.48
CA GLN A 324 -12.78 -13.32 13.84
C GLN A 324 -11.95 -12.37 14.70
N GLY A 325 -12.59 -11.77 15.70
CA GLY A 325 -12.00 -10.76 16.56
C GLY A 325 -13.04 -9.80 17.13
N ARG A 326 -12.56 -8.71 17.73
CA ARG A 326 -13.40 -7.65 18.32
C ARG A 326 -12.82 -6.26 18.08
N TRP A 327 -13.65 -5.23 18.14
CA TRP A 327 -13.17 -3.85 18.11
C TRP A 327 -12.61 -3.45 19.48
N LEU A 328 -11.59 -2.60 19.46
CA LEU A 328 -10.91 -2.03 20.61
C LEU A 328 -10.68 -0.54 20.36
N GLY A 329 -11.19 0.30 21.26
CA GLY A 329 -11.02 1.74 21.26
C GLY A 329 -9.94 2.16 22.25
N LEU A 330 -8.92 2.88 21.78
CA LEU A 330 -7.80 3.40 22.55
C LEU A 330 -7.74 4.92 22.42
N SER A 331 -7.23 5.58 23.45
CA SER A 331 -6.92 7.01 23.40
C SER A 331 -5.50 7.24 22.90
N LYS A 332 -5.20 8.43 22.38
CA LYS A 332 -3.85 8.83 21.99
C LYS A 332 -2.88 8.66 23.16
N GLY A 333 -1.68 8.15 22.89
CA GLY A 333 -0.66 7.83 23.89
C GLY A 333 -0.85 6.47 24.55
N SER A 334 -1.91 5.72 24.23
CA SER A 334 -2.17 4.41 24.86
C SER A 334 -1.05 3.41 24.60
N PHE A 335 -0.40 3.45 23.43
CA PHE A 335 0.71 2.53 23.11
C PHE A 335 1.88 2.64 24.10
N ALA A 336 2.21 3.85 24.56
CA ALA A 336 3.27 4.06 25.54
C ALA A 336 2.91 3.53 26.93
N GLY A 337 1.61 3.45 27.24
CA GLY A 337 1.08 2.91 28.50
C GLY A 337 0.85 1.40 28.49
N LEU A 338 0.99 0.71 27.35
CA LEU A 338 0.82 -0.73 27.26
C LEU A 338 1.93 -1.46 28.03
N GLY A 339 1.57 -2.60 28.64
CA GLY A 339 2.54 -3.47 29.27
C GLY A 339 3.53 -4.02 28.24
N ARG A 340 4.80 -4.22 28.63
CA ARG A 340 5.80 -4.86 27.76
C ARG A 340 6.26 -6.18 28.37
N ARG A 341 6.25 -7.24 27.57
CA ARG A 341 6.88 -8.51 27.92
C ARG A 341 8.17 -8.67 27.13
N ARG A 342 9.29 -8.72 27.84
CA ARG A 342 10.60 -9.00 27.26
C ARG A 342 10.87 -10.50 27.26
N LEU A 343 11.29 -11.01 26.11
CA LEU A 343 11.80 -12.36 25.92
C LEU A 343 13.19 -12.28 25.31
N HIS A 344 14.06 -13.21 25.66
CA HIS A 344 15.43 -13.31 25.17
C HIS A 344 15.58 -14.53 24.27
N LEU A 345 16.45 -14.43 23.26
CA LEU A 345 16.82 -15.59 22.46
C LEU A 345 17.71 -16.49 23.30
N GLY A 346 17.29 -17.75 23.44
CA GLY A 346 17.94 -18.78 24.22
C GLY A 346 18.50 -19.91 23.37
N THR A 347 19.39 -20.69 23.98
CA THR A 347 19.97 -21.88 23.35
C THR A 347 18.89 -22.90 22.96
N ASN A 348 19.17 -23.72 21.94
CA ASN A 348 18.24 -24.72 21.38
C ASN A 348 16.93 -24.14 20.83
N GLY A 349 16.94 -22.91 20.30
CA GLY A 349 15.79 -22.31 19.62
C GLY A 349 14.65 -21.97 20.56
N ARG A 350 14.96 -21.45 21.75
CA ARG A 350 13.96 -21.09 22.77
C ARG A 350 13.86 -19.58 22.96
N LEU A 351 12.69 -19.10 23.34
CA LEU A 351 12.53 -17.78 23.97
C LEU A 351 12.50 -17.95 25.50
N THR A 352 13.32 -17.17 26.21
CA THR A 352 13.53 -17.28 27.66
C THR A 352 13.35 -15.93 28.35
N ASP A 353 13.20 -15.91 29.68
CA ASP A 353 13.03 -14.66 30.45
C ASP A 353 14.38 -14.00 30.81
N THR A 354 15.51 -14.68 30.55
CA THR A 354 16.85 -14.20 30.89
C THR A 354 17.76 -14.22 29.67
N PRO A 355 18.64 -13.21 29.49
CA PRO A 355 19.60 -13.19 28.39
C PRO A 355 20.49 -14.45 28.37
N GLU A 356 20.69 -15.01 27.18
CA GLU A 356 21.61 -16.11 26.93
C GLU A 356 22.45 -15.80 25.70
N ARG A 357 23.69 -16.29 25.69
CA ARG A 357 24.53 -16.32 24.49
C ARG A 357 24.22 -17.58 23.71
N ILE A 358 23.92 -17.45 22.41
CA ILE A 358 23.46 -18.55 21.56
C ILE A 358 24.46 -18.97 20.48
N ASP A 359 25.31 -18.05 20.01
CA ASP A 359 26.29 -18.28 18.93
C ASP A 359 25.73 -19.07 17.72
N ALA A 360 24.56 -18.66 17.22
CA ALA A 360 23.84 -19.37 16.17
C ALA A 360 24.20 -18.85 14.77
N LEU A 361 24.48 -19.75 13.83
CA LEU A 361 24.71 -19.42 12.43
C LEU A 361 23.37 -19.19 11.70
N LEU A 362 23.24 -18.04 11.06
CA LEU A 362 22.13 -17.65 10.20
C LEU A 362 22.64 -17.55 8.74
N ALA A 363 22.18 -18.45 7.89
CA ALA A 363 22.54 -18.52 6.47
C ALA A 363 21.38 -19.16 5.69
N SER A 364 20.32 -18.38 5.48
CA SER A 364 19.12 -18.83 4.76
C SER A 364 19.38 -18.92 3.25
N PRO A 365 18.86 -19.95 2.55
CA PRO A 365 18.85 -20.00 1.09
C PRO A 365 18.11 -18.80 0.49
N GLN A 366 18.48 -18.37 -0.71
CA GLN A 366 17.96 -17.14 -1.31
C GLN A 366 16.47 -17.17 -1.62
N HIS A 367 15.89 -18.37 -1.82
CA HIS A 367 14.44 -18.56 -2.03
C HIS A 367 13.60 -18.57 -0.74
N THR A 368 14.22 -18.35 0.43
CA THR A 368 13.49 -18.23 1.70
C THR A 368 12.54 -17.05 1.65
N GLY A 369 11.30 -17.20 2.11
CA GLY A 369 10.26 -16.16 2.04
C GLY A 369 9.18 -16.44 1.02
N ALA A 370 9.22 -17.58 0.33
CA ALA A 370 8.22 -17.93 -0.67
C ALA A 370 6.78 -18.02 -0.12
N ALA A 371 6.61 -18.23 1.20
CA ALA A 371 5.30 -18.22 1.85
C ALA A 371 4.96 -16.85 2.46
N ALA A 372 5.70 -15.79 2.13
CA ALA A 372 5.45 -14.44 2.65
C ALA A 372 4.10 -13.85 2.20
N GLY A 373 3.55 -14.29 1.07
CA GLY A 373 2.48 -13.56 0.39
C GLY A 373 3.01 -12.26 -0.23
N GLU A 374 2.10 -11.48 -0.82
CA GLU A 374 2.44 -10.21 -1.46
C GLU A 374 2.76 -9.11 -0.42
N TYR A 375 3.54 -8.11 -0.82
CA TYR A 375 3.77 -6.93 0.00
C TYR A 375 2.46 -6.15 0.21
N CYS A 376 1.72 -5.93 -0.87
CA CYS A 376 0.41 -5.30 -0.87
C CYS A 376 -0.62 -6.25 -1.49
N ALA A 377 -1.59 -6.72 -0.70
CA ALA A 377 -2.70 -7.53 -1.21
C ALA A 377 -3.79 -6.62 -1.80
N ILE A 378 -3.86 -6.55 -3.13
CA ILE A 378 -4.70 -5.58 -3.88
C ILE A 378 -5.47 -6.19 -5.04
N TRP A 379 -4.95 -7.24 -5.67
CA TRP A 379 -5.44 -7.75 -6.94
C TRP A 379 -6.39 -8.94 -6.74
N LEU A 380 -6.25 -9.95 -7.57
CA LEU A 380 -7.07 -11.15 -7.55
C LEU A 380 -6.36 -12.24 -6.75
N GLY A 381 -7.11 -13.24 -6.29
CA GLY A 381 -6.50 -14.47 -5.78
C GLY A 381 -5.90 -14.43 -4.37
N PRO A 382 -5.10 -15.46 -4.03
CA PRO A 382 -4.59 -15.70 -2.68
C PRO A 382 -3.28 -14.94 -2.37
N GLU A 383 -3.38 -13.67 -1.98
CA GLU A 383 -2.21 -12.78 -1.77
C GLU A 383 -1.68 -12.78 -0.31
N LEU A 384 -2.44 -13.29 0.66
CA LEU A 384 -2.04 -13.26 2.08
C LEU A 384 -0.99 -14.32 2.41
N PRO A 385 -0.16 -14.11 3.46
CA PRO A 385 0.80 -15.11 3.90
C PRO A 385 0.13 -16.44 4.23
N GLY A 386 0.62 -17.51 3.58
CA GLY A 386 0.21 -18.87 3.84
C GLY A 386 0.82 -19.45 5.12
N ASP A 387 0.78 -20.78 5.24
CA ASP A 387 1.46 -21.47 6.32
C ASP A 387 2.97 -21.23 6.25
N GLN A 388 3.53 -20.76 7.36
CA GLN A 388 4.92 -20.34 7.45
C GLN A 388 5.89 -21.50 7.69
N ARG A 389 5.42 -22.75 7.86
CA ARG A 389 6.29 -23.92 8.06
C ARG A 389 7.42 -24.07 7.01
N PRO A 390 7.18 -23.87 5.70
CA PRO A 390 8.25 -23.92 4.70
C PRO A 390 9.34 -22.88 4.96
N ASP A 391 8.98 -21.64 5.27
CA ASP A 391 9.95 -20.58 5.57
C ASP A 391 10.61 -20.78 6.94
N ASP A 392 9.89 -21.32 7.92
CA ASP A 392 10.42 -21.68 9.24
C ASP A 392 11.53 -22.72 9.13
N ALA A 393 11.42 -23.67 8.19
CA ALA A 393 12.45 -24.67 7.93
C ALA A 393 13.74 -24.07 7.36
N LEU A 394 13.67 -22.86 6.79
CA LEU A 394 14.78 -22.12 6.20
C LEU A 394 15.26 -20.95 7.08
N SER A 395 14.74 -20.85 8.31
CA SER A 395 14.97 -19.76 9.26
C SER A 395 15.53 -20.28 10.58
N LEU A 396 16.22 -19.41 11.33
CA LEU A 396 16.45 -19.65 12.76
C LEU A 396 15.18 -19.34 13.54
N CYS A 397 14.61 -20.34 14.21
CA CYS A 397 13.37 -20.21 14.97
C CYS A 397 13.62 -20.26 16.48
N PHE A 398 12.99 -19.35 17.21
CA PHE A 398 12.99 -19.29 18.67
C PHE A 398 11.56 -19.34 19.21
N ASP A 399 11.26 -20.39 19.96
CA ASP A 399 9.90 -20.66 20.44
C ASP A 399 9.74 -20.34 21.92
N ALA A 400 8.67 -19.61 22.24
CA ALA A 400 8.20 -19.52 23.61
C ALA A 400 7.55 -20.84 24.06
N PRO A 401 7.52 -21.12 25.38
CA PRO A 401 6.58 -22.09 25.94
C PRO A 401 5.15 -21.79 25.49
N PRO A 402 4.25 -22.79 25.46
CA PRO A 402 2.84 -22.53 25.19
C PRO A 402 2.30 -21.47 26.15
N ALA A 403 1.55 -20.52 25.64
CA ALA A 403 0.98 -19.44 26.43
C ALA A 403 0.03 -20.04 27.48
N THR A 404 0.22 -19.71 28.75
CA THR A 404 -0.65 -20.19 29.83
C THR A 404 -2.00 -19.49 29.85
N GLN A 405 -2.08 -18.30 29.24
CA GLN A 405 -3.26 -17.47 29.06
C GLN A 405 -3.24 -16.86 27.67
N ALA A 406 -4.40 -16.39 27.18
CA ALA A 406 -4.43 -15.64 25.93
C ALA A 406 -3.65 -14.32 26.07
N MET A 407 -3.01 -13.88 25.00
CA MET A 407 -2.23 -12.63 25.00
C MET A 407 -2.65 -11.75 23.83
N ASN A 408 -3.02 -10.50 24.10
CA ASN A 408 -3.32 -9.51 23.07
C ASN A 408 -2.04 -8.73 22.76
N ILE A 409 -1.45 -8.98 21.61
CA ILE A 409 -0.30 -8.24 21.07
C ILE A 409 -0.87 -7.06 20.30
N VAL A 410 -0.68 -5.85 20.83
CA VAL A 410 -1.24 -4.60 20.24
C VAL A 410 -0.15 -3.54 20.16
N GLY A 411 0.18 -3.12 18.95
CA GLY A 411 1.31 -2.21 18.67
C GLY A 411 2.41 -2.90 17.85
N ALA A 412 3.57 -2.25 17.75
CA ALA A 412 4.75 -2.77 17.07
C ALA A 412 5.67 -3.54 18.04
N PRO A 413 5.86 -4.86 17.89
CA PRO A 413 6.93 -5.58 18.55
C PRO A 413 8.31 -5.04 18.16
N GLU A 414 9.24 -4.99 19.09
CA GLU A 414 10.61 -4.55 18.83
C GLU A 414 11.58 -5.71 19.03
N VAL A 415 12.55 -5.85 18.13
CA VAL A 415 13.57 -6.88 18.19
C VAL A 415 14.94 -6.22 18.21
N THR A 416 15.77 -6.60 19.17
CA THR A 416 17.18 -6.18 19.26
C THR A 416 18.06 -7.42 19.14
N LEU A 417 19.02 -7.39 18.21
CA LEU A 417 19.91 -8.51 17.92
C LEU A 417 21.36 -8.04 18.02
N ARG A 418 22.22 -8.88 18.61
CA ARG A 418 23.66 -8.71 18.55
C ARG A 418 24.25 -9.76 17.64
N LEU A 419 24.78 -9.34 16.49
CA LEU A 419 25.21 -10.22 15.41
C LEU A 419 26.55 -9.81 14.82
N ALA A 420 27.29 -10.75 14.25
CA ALA A 420 28.48 -10.49 13.45
C ALA A 420 28.26 -11.00 12.02
N SER A 421 28.76 -10.27 11.02
CA SER A 421 28.65 -10.62 9.60
C SER A 421 30.00 -11.07 9.04
N ASP A 422 30.00 -12.02 8.11
CA ASP A 422 31.18 -12.37 7.32
C ASP A 422 31.36 -11.50 6.06
N GLN A 423 30.35 -10.69 5.71
CA GLN A 423 30.36 -9.75 4.58
C GLN A 423 30.16 -8.29 5.03
N LEU A 424 30.47 -7.36 4.13
CA LEU A 424 30.27 -5.92 4.32
C LEU A 424 28.80 -5.50 4.24
N GLN A 425 27.97 -6.27 3.55
CA GLN A 425 26.53 -6.03 3.44
C GLN A 425 25.78 -7.28 3.89
N GLY A 426 24.54 -7.12 4.33
CA GLY A 426 23.63 -8.23 4.62
C GLY A 426 22.24 -7.70 4.93
N GLN A 427 21.24 -8.56 4.86
CA GLN A 427 19.88 -8.23 5.25
C GLN A 427 19.31 -9.30 6.16
N ILE A 428 18.33 -8.90 6.97
CA ILE A 428 17.56 -9.82 7.81
C ILE A 428 16.07 -9.60 7.60
N ALA A 429 15.31 -10.68 7.64
CA ALA A 429 13.87 -10.65 7.82
C ALA A 429 13.52 -11.33 9.14
N VAL A 430 12.68 -10.67 9.92
CA VAL A 430 12.24 -11.13 11.24
C VAL A 430 10.73 -11.28 11.21
N ARG A 431 10.26 -12.49 11.46
CA ARG A 431 8.83 -12.83 11.48
C ARG A 431 8.43 -13.19 12.89
N LEU A 432 7.32 -12.61 13.36
CA LEU A 432 6.64 -13.06 14.55
C LEU A 432 5.51 -13.99 14.13
N CYS A 433 5.55 -15.24 14.58
CA CYS A 433 4.64 -16.29 14.17
C CYS A 433 3.84 -16.84 15.37
N HIS A 434 2.58 -17.16 15.10
CA HIS A 434 1.70 -17.94 15.96
C HIS A 434 1.79 -19.41 15.53
N VAL A 435 2.39 -20.26 16.37
CA VAL A 435 2.46 -21.71 16.14
C VAL A 435 1.30 -22.40 16.85
N HIS A 436 0.48 -23.09 16.06
CA HIS A 436 -0.70 -23.84 16.49
C HIS A 436 -0.30 -25.16 17.16
N PRO A 437 -1.18 -25.79 17.97
CA PRO A 437 -0.90 -27.06 18.64
C PRO A 437 -0.51 -28.21 17.69
N ASP A 438 -0.97 -28.16 16.44
CA ASP A 438 -0.64 -29.10 15.37
C ASP A 438 0.62 -28.74 14.57
N GLY A 439 1.27 -27.63 14.92
CA GLY A 439 2.50 -27.14 14.29
C GLY A 439 2.30 -26.21 13.09
N ALA A 440 1.07 -25.94 12.62
CA ALA A 440 0.84 -24.89 11.62
C ALA A 440 1.38 -23.54 12.12
N SER A 441 1.97 -22.74 11.23
CA SER A 441 2.64 -21.49 11.61
C SER A 441 1.98 -20.32 10.88
N THR A 442 1.40 -19.39 11.62
CA THR A 442 0.72 -18.19 11.08
C THR A 442 1.58 -16.96 11.29
N ARG A 443 1.87 -16.19 10.24
CA ARG A 443 2.58 -14.91 10.36
C ARG A 443 1.66 -13.89 11.06
N ILE A 444 2.09 -13.38 12.21
CA ILE A 444 1.40 -12.32 12.95
C ILE A 444 1.79 -10.96 12.38
N THR A 445 3.10 -10.71 12.34
CA THR A 445 3.72 -9.49 11.80
C THR A 445 5.17 -9.79 11.41
N TYR A 446 5.82 -8.86 10.73
CA TYR A 446 7.21 -8.99 10.31
C TYR A 446 7.90 -7.62 10.23
N GLY A 447 9.22 -7.65 10.07
CA GLY A 447 10.06 -6.51 9.81
C GLY A 447 11.30 -6.98 9.05
N VAL A 448 11.90 -6.08 8.28
CA VAL A 448 13.12 -6.33 7.52
C VAL A 448 14.12 -5.23 7.81
N LEU A 449 15.40 -5.55 7.69
CA LEU A 449 16.47 -4.56 7.84
C LEU A 449 17.64 -4.91 6.94
N ASN A 450 18.03 -3.95 6.11
CA ASN A 450 19.35 -3.93 5.50
C ASN A 450 20.35 -3.48 6.57
N LEU A 451 21.30 -4.33 6.90
CA LEU A 451 22.21 -4.13 8.03
C LEU A 451 23.20 -2.98 7.80
N SER A 452 23.42 -2.54 6.55
CA SER A 452 24.15 -1.30 6.26
C SER A 452 23.38 -0.07 6.73
N HIS A 453 22.06 -0.16 6.89
CA HIS A 453 21.17 0.91 7.38
C HIS A 453 20.94 0.87 8.89
N ARG A 454 21.67 0.05 9.66
CA ARG A 454 21.52 -0.11 11.12
C ARG A 454 21.58 1.18 11.94
N ALA A 455 22.21 2.23 11.41
CA ALA A 455 22.34 3.53 12.05
C ALA A 455 21.41 4.62 11.46
N GLY A 456 20.55 4.25 10.51
CA GLY A 456 19.63 5.13 9.79
C GLY A 456 19.71 4.96 8.27
N HIS A 457 18.67 5.46 7.58
CA HIS A 457 18.49 5.24 6.13
C HIS A 457 19.11 6.29 5.22
N ALA A 458 19.52 7.44 5.76
CA ALA A 458 20.05 8.55 4.97
C ALA A 458 21.52 8.36 4.58
N ALA A 459 22.30 7.65 5.39
CA ALA A 459 23.73 7.44 5.20
C ALA A 459 24.12 6.00 5.61
N PRO A 460 23.78 4.99 4.78
CA PRO A 460 24.15 3.61 5.06
C PRO A 460 25.68 3.46 5.11
N ALA A 461 26.14 2.52 5.94
CA ALA A 461 27.55 2.24 6.14
C ALA A 461 27.81 0.73 6.20
N PRO A 462 28.92 0.24 5.64
CA PRO A 462 29.20 -1.19 5.60
C PRO A 462 29.32 -1.78 7.00
N LEU A 463 29.05 -3.07 7.11
CA LEU A 463 29.24 -3.86 8.31
C LEU A 463 30.73 -4.08 8.59
N PRO A 464 31.16 -4.01 9.86
CA PRO A 464 32.50 -4.41 10.23
C PRO A 464 32.59 -5.95 10.25
N VAL A 465 33.24 -6.53 9.23
CA VAL A 465 33.37 -7.99 9.08
C VAL A 465 33.96 -8.63 10.35
N GLY A 466 33.30 -9.69 10.82
CA GLY A 466 33.66 -10.47 12.01
C GLY A 466 33.45 -9.75 13.35
N THR A 467 33.10 -8.46 13.35
CA THR A 467 32.91 -7.67 14.56
C THR A 467 31.43 -7.62 14.93
N PRO A 468 31.06 -7.97 16.17
CA PRO A 468 29.68 -7.88 16.61
C PRO A 468 29.14 -6.45 16.57
N VAL A 469 27.94 -6.30 16.02
CA VAL A 469 27.15 -5.06 16.05
C VAL A 469 25.80 -5.34 16.69
N GLU A 470 25.23 -4.33 17.33
CA GLU A 470 23.84 -4.36 17.81
C GLU A 470 22.94 -3.67 16.76
N VAL A 471 21.81 -4.29 16.47
CA VAL A 471 20.78 -3.73 15.60
C VAL A 471 19.42 -3.84 16.28
N THR A 472 18.58 -2.82 16.10
CA THR A 472 17.20 -2.80 16.58
C THR A 472 16.27 -2.49 15.43
N LEU A 473 15.20 -3.26 15.29
CA LEU A 473 14.13 -3.01 14.34
C LEU A 473 12.76 -3.20 14.99
N ALA A 474 11.82 -2.35 14.62
CA ALA A 474 10.40 -2.57 14.88
C ALA A 474 9.82 -3.52 13.82
N LEU A 475 8.95 -4.42 14.23
CA LEU A 475 8.05 -5.13 13.32
C LEU A 475 6.80 -4.27 13.11
N ASP A 476 6.06 -4.53 12.03
CA ASP A 476 4.85 -3.75 11.73
C ASP A 476 3.82 -3.81 12.87
N HIS A 477 3.11 -2.70 13.05
CA HIS A 477 1.99 -2.62 13.98
C HIS A 477 0.95 -3.71 13.69
N ILE A 478 0.43 -4.30 14.77
CA ILE A 478 -0.62 -5.31 14.68
C ILE A 478 -1.54 -5.24 15.90
N ALA A 479 -2.76 -5.76 15.77
CA ALA A 479 -3.59 -6.17 16.90
C ALA A 479 -4.01 -7.63 16.74
N TYR A 480 -3.41 -8.51 17.52
CA TYR A 480 -3.55 -9.96 17.38
C TYR A 480 -3.67 -10.64 18.75
N ARG A 481 -4.60 -11.58 18.87
CA ARG A 481 -4.81 -12.37 20.08
C ARG A 481 -4.27 -13.78 19.92
N LEU A 482 -3.18 -14.08 20.61
CA LEU A 482 -2.63 -15.44 20.70
C LEU A 482 -3.44 -16.26 21.72
N PRO A 483 -4.02 -17.42 21.35
CA PRO A 483 -4.77 -18.25 22.30
C PRO A 483 -3.90 -18.93 23.35
N ALA A 484 -4.48 -19.25 24.51
CA ALA A 484 -3.82 -20.12 25.49
C ALA A 484 -3.56 -21.53 24.90
N GLY A 485 -2.43 -22.13 25.25
CA GLY A 485 -1.97 -23.42 24.72
C GLY A 485 -1.25 -23.34 23.37
N HIS A 486 -1.26 -22.18 22.71
CA HIS A 486 -0.52 -21.93 21.47
C HIS A 486 0.82 -21.26 21.77
N ARG A 487 1.73 -21.23 20.79
CA ARG A 487 3.10 -20.71 20.98
C ARG A 487 3.36 -19.49 20.13
N LEU A 488 4.23 -18.63 20.65
CA LEU A 488 4.85 -17.57 19.89
C LEU A 488 6.21 -18.06 19.37
N ARG A 489 6.51 -17.77 18.11
CA ARG A 489 7.78 -18.03 17.46
C ARG A 489 8.36 -16.73 16.93
N LEU A 490 9.64 -16.51 17.17
CA LEU A 490 10.44 -15.52 16.43
C LEU A 490 11.26 -16.28 15.40
N ALA A 491 11.03 -16.03 14.11
CA ALA A 491 11.80 -16.63 13.03
C ALA A 491 12.66 -15.56 12.34
N ILE A 492 13.94 -15.84 12.15
CA ILE A 492 14.92 -14.91 11.57
C ILE A 492 15.55 -15.59 10.35
N SER A 493 15.52 -14.91 9.20
CA SER A 493 16.16 -15.34 7.96
C SER A 493 17.12 -14.26 7.43
N SER A 494 18.13 -14.66 6.66
CA SER A 494 19.05 -13.72 5.96
C SER A 494 18.64 -13.44 4.50
N ALA A 495 17.49 -13.97 4.07
CA ALA A 495 16.87 -13.76 2.76
C ALA A 495 15.34 -13.77 2.92
N TYR A 496 14.63 -13.10 2.00
CA TYR A 496 13.16 -13.01 2.03
C TYR A 496 12.54 -12.77 0.64
N TRP A 497 12.79 -13.68 -0.29
CA TRP A 497 12.33 -13.66 -1.68
C TRP A 497 10.93 -14.28 -1.83
N PRO A 498 10.04 -13.75 -2.69
CA PRO A 498 10.24 -12.63 -3.62
C PRO A 498 9.91 -11.26 -3.03
N LEU A 499 9.60 -11.13 -1.74
CA LEU A 499 9.21 -9.84 -1.17
C LEU A 499 10.36 -8.82 -1.22
N ILE A 500 11.59 -9.28 -0.93
CA ILE A 500 12.80 -8.45 -0.85
C ILE A 500 13.83 -8.88 -1.90
N TRP A 501 14.38 -7.91 -2.62
CA TRP A 501 15.50 -8.16 -3.54
C TRP A 501 16.76 -8.56 -2.76
N PRO A 502 17.55 -9.56 -3.22
CA PRO A 502 18.72 -10.03 -2.48
C PRO A 502 19.87 -9.01 -2.42
N ALA A 503 20.60 -9.02 -1.31
CA ALA A 503 21.93 -8.42 -1.20
C ALA A 503 22.89 -8.99 -2.28
N PRO A 504 23.94 -8.26 -2.72
CA PRO A 504 24.85 -8.68 -3.79
C PRO A 504 25.72 -9.90 -3.41
N THR A 505 25.76 -10.28 -2.13
CA THR A 505 26.52 -11.42 -1.64
C THR A 505 25.70 -12.25 -0.66
N ALA A 506 25.82 -13.59 -0.75
CA ALA A 506 25.23 -14.51 0.20
C ALA A 506 25.93 -14.34 1.56
N THR A 507 25.24 -13.68 2.49
CA THR A 507 25.82 -13.27 3.77
C THR A 507 25.54 -14.30 4.85
N ARG A 508 26.56 -14.65 5.64
CA ARG A 508 26.42 -15.49 6.82
C ARG A 508 26.53 -14.62 8.06
N LEU A 509 25.51 -14.68 8.89
CA LEU A 509 25.46 -13.95 10.15
C LEU A 509 25.66 -14.92 11.31
N THR A 510 26.42 -14.51 12.32
CA THR A 510 26.49 -15.21 13.59
C THR A 510 25.71 -14.40 14.61
N LEU A 511 24.55 -14.92 15.03
CA LEU A 511 23.73 -14.30 16.05
C LEU A 511 24.24 -14.69 17.43
N LEU A 512 24.67 -13.72 18.22
CA LEU A 512 25.31 -13.95 19.52
C LEU A 512 24.29 -13.98 20.65
N ASP A 513 23.34 -13.06 20.62
CA ASP A 513 22.19 -12.97 21.52
C ASP A 513 21.15 -12.00 20.92
N GLY A 514 20.00 -11.89 21.58
CA GLY A 514 18.97 -10.94 21.19
C GLY A 514 17.81 -10.93 22.18
N ARG A 515 16.89 -9.98 21.95
CA ARG A 515 15.64 -9.88 22.69
C ARG A 515 14.49 -9.44 21.78
N LEU A 516 13.29 -9.83 22.21
CA LEU A 516 12.00 -9.46 21.67
C LEU A 516 11.23 -8.74 22.78
N ASP A 517 10.83 -7.50 22.54
CA ASP A 517 9.98 -6.70 23.41
C ASP A 517 8.56 -6.67 22.81
N LEU A 518 7.61 -7.36 23.46
CA LEU A 518 6.22 -7.50 23.02
C LEU A 518 5.31 -6.48 23.70
N PRO A 519 4.58 -5.64 22.96
CA PRO A 519 3.55 -4.79 23.53
C PRO A 519 2.29 -5.63 23.80
N LEU A 520 1.84 -5.63 25.05
CA LEU A 520 0.69 -6.40 25.52
C LEU A 520 -0.42 -5.49 26.00
N CYS A 521 -1.62 -5.72 25.47
CA CYS A 521 -2.84 -5.04 25.88
C CYS A 521 -3.66 -5.93 26.83
N PRO A 522 -4.02 -5.43 28.03
CA PRO A 522 -4.96 -6.14 28.91
C PRO A 522 -6.29 -6.44 28.21
N ASP A 523 -6.99 -7.50 28.63
CA ASP A 523 -8.28 -7.88 28.06
C ASP A 523 -9.38 -6.82 28.29
N ASP A 524 -9.31 -6.13 29.43
CA ASP A 524 -10.23 -5.08 29.88
C ASP A 524 -9.80 -3.66 29.49
N ALA A 525 -8.76 -3.52 28.67
CA ALA A 525 -8.31 -2.22 28.20
C ALA A 525 -9.26 -1.64 27.15
N GLY A 526 -9.36 -0.31 27.15
CA GLY A 526 -10.07 0.44 26.13
C GLY A 526 -11.60 0.34 26.22
N THR A 527 -12.26 0.86 25.18
CA THR A 527 -13.71 0.70 24.98
C THR A 527 -13.97 -0.25 23.80
N GLU A 528 -15.21 -0.68 23.60
CA GLU A 528 -15.61 -1.45 22.41
C GLU A 528 -16.42 -0.55 21.46
N PRO A 529 -15.79 0.00 20.41
CA PRO A 529 -16.47 0.82 19.41
C PRO A 529 -17.57 0.02 18.70
N HIS A 530 -18.70 0.68 18.45
CA HIS A 530 -19.78 0.12 17.65
C HIS A 530 -19.83 0.80 16.28
N PHE A 531 -19.80 0.00 15.22
CA PHE A 531 -19.98 0.47 13.85
C PHE A 531 -21.32 0.02 13.29
N LEU A 532 -21.96 0.88 12.51
CA LEU A 532 -23.13 0.50 11.74
C LEU A 532 -22.75 -0.53 10.65
N PRO A 533 -23.71 -1.32 10.14
CA PRO A 533 -23.49 -2.14 8.96
C PRO A 533 -23.06 -1.32 7.74
N ALA A 534 -22.25 -1.91 6.87
CA ALA A 534 -21.80 -1.28 5.63
C ALA A 534 -22.97 -0.93 4.71
N GLU A 535 -22.99 0.31 4.23
CA GLU A 535 -23.83 0.77 3.12
C GLU A 535 -22.95 1.10 1.93
N THR A 536 -23.48 0.89 0.72
CA THR A 536 -22.90 1.36 -0.55
C THR A 536 -24.02 1.86 -1.44
N GLU A 537 -23.70 2.66 -2.45
CA GLU A 537 -24.59 2.82 -3.61
C GLU A 537 -24.64 1.52 -4.45
N PRO A 538 -25.62 1.40 -5.35
CA PRO A 538 -25.65 0.30 -6.32
C PRO A 538 -24.37 0.25 -7.16
N PRO A 539 -23.87 -0.95 -7.51
CA PRO A 539 -22.72 -1.11 -8.39
C PRO A 539 -22.92 -0.43 -9.75
N TRP A 540 -21.81 0.03 -10.34
CA TRP A 540 -21.81 0.55 -11.70
C TRP A 540 -22.28 -0.52 -12.70
N PRO A 541 -23.22 -0.20 -13.61
CA PRO A 541 -23.72 -1.18 -14.57
C PRO A 541 -22.66 -1.50 -15.63
N ALA A 542 -22.17 -2.74 -15.64
CA ALA A 542 -21.26 -3.25 -16.66
C ALA A 542 -21.74 -4.64 -17.12
N ARG A 543 -21.50 -4.96 -18.40
CA ARG A 543 -21.73 -6.28 -18.97
C ARG A 543 -20.40 -7.02 -19.07
N GLU A 544 -20.30 -8.15 -18.36
CA GLU A 544 -19.17 -9.07 -18.49
C GLU A 544 -19.19 -9.73 -19.87
N LEU A 545 -18.08 -9.60 -20.60
CA LEU A 545 -17.83 -10.27 -21.87
C LEU A 545 -16.87 -11.45 -21.70
N ARG A 546 -15.93 -11.31 -20.76
CA ARG A 546 -14.98 -12.35 -20.37
C ARG A 546 -14.75 -12.28 -18.86
N PRO A 547 -14.92 -13.39 -18.11
CA PRO A 547 -14.77 -13.37 -16.66
C PRO A 547 -13.30 -13.16 -16.25
N PRO A 548 -13.06 -12.52 -15.09
CA PRO A 548 -11.73 -12.44 -14.52
C PRO A 548 -11.23 -13.83 -14.07
N ALA A 549 -9.92 -14.02 -14.11
CA ALA A 549 -9.25 -15.24 -13.68
C ALA A 549 -7.89 -14.92 -13.07
N ASN A 550 -7.40 -15.79 -12.18
CA ASN A 550 -6.11 -15.61 -11.55
C ASN A 550 -5.39 -16.94 -11.34
N SER A 551 -4.06 -16.90 -11.37
CA SER A 551 -3.19 -18.04 -11.10
C SER A 551 -1.95 -17.58 -10.35
N ARG A 552 -1.48 -18.40 -9.41
CA ARG A 552 -0.16 -18.28 -8.79
C ARG A 552 0.47 -19.66 -8.76
N VAL A 553 1.64 -19.79 -9.39
CA VAL A 553 2.33 -21.08 -9.53
C VAL A 553 3.76 -20.92 -9.03
N GLN A 554 4.10 -21.70 -8.01
CA GLN A 554 5.48 -21.87 -7.60
C GLN A 554 6.05 -23.16 -8.18
N SER A 555 7.23 -23.10 -8.76
CA SER A 555 7.93 -24.28 -9.28
C SER A 555 9.40 -24.29 -8.92
N THR A 556 9.97 -25.49 -8.86
CA THR A 556 11.42 -25.71 -8.76
C THR A 556 11.85 -26.57 -9.93
N ASP A 557 12.76 -26.06 -10.75
CA ASP A 557 13.41 -26.86 -11.78
C ASP A 557 14.49 -27.74 -11.13
N LEU A 558 14.28 -29.06 -11.14
CA LEU A 558 15.16 -29.99 -10.44
C LEU A 558 16.53 -30.17 -11.11
N GLY A 559 16.68 -29.76 -12.38
CA GLY A 559 17.95 -29.86 -13.11
C GLY A 559 18.89 -28.70 -12.78
N SER A 560 18.35 -27.49 -12.74
CA SER A 560 19.07 -26.24 -12.47
C SER A 560 19.03 -25.81 -11.00
N GLY A 561 18.06 -26.28 -10.22
CA GLY A 561 17.81 -25.83 -8.85
C GLY A 561 17.05 -24.51 -8.75
N SER A 562 16.71 -23.87 -9.88
CA SER A 562 16.02 -22.57 -9.90
C SER A 562 14.61 -22.67 -9.33
N VAL A 563 14.21 -21.68 -8.53
CA VAL A 563 12.87 -21.54 -7.96
C VAL A 563 12.19 -20.34 -8.61
N SER A 564 10.96 -20.52 -9.08
CA SER A 564 10.19 -19.46 -9.73
C SER A 564 8.79 -19.31 -9.14
N LEU A 565 8.28 -18.08 -9.13
CA LEU A 565 6.89 -17.72 -8.91
C LEU A 565 6.35 -17.08 -10.19
N GLU A 566 5.25 -17.62 -10.72
CA GLU A 566 4.45 -17.03 -11.78
C GLU A 566 3.13 -16.52 -11.20
N ILE A 567 2.80 -15.26 -11.50
CA ILE A 567 1.53 -14.63 -11.14
C ILE A 567 0.85 -14.20 -12.42
N ILE A 568 -0.42 -14.58 -12.60
CA ILE A 568 -1.25 -14.12 -13.70
C ILE A 568 -2.54 -13.59 -13.11
N ASP A 569 -2.84 -12.33 -13.40
CA ASP A 569 -4.09 -11.67 -13.08
C ASP A 569 -4.76 -11.19 -14.35
N ASP A 570 -5.79 -11.93 -14.74
CA ASP A 570 -6.65 -11.56 -15.84
C ASP A 570 -7.87 -10.86 -15.27
N PHE A 571 -7.96 -9.54 -15.49
CA PHE A 571 -9.05 -8.72 -14.98
C PHE A 571 -10.33 -8.86 -15.79
N GLY A 572 -10.39 -9.75 -16.79
CA GLY A 572 -11.57 -9.97 -17.61
C GLY A 572 -11.72 -8.95 -18.74
N GLU A 573 -12.90 -8.96 -19.37
CA GLU A 573 -13.31 -7.95 -20.35
C GLU A 573 -14.75 -7.52 -20.04
N PHE A 574 -14.95 -6.21 -19.91
CA PHE A 574 -16.23 -5.63 -19.49
C PHE A 574 -16.63 -4.49 -20.41
N GLU A 575 -17.91 -4.45 -20.77
CA GLU A 575 -18.54 -3.32 -21.45
C GLU A 575 -19.25 -2.42 -20.44
N ASP A 576 -18.89 -1.14 -20.46
CA ASP A 576 -19.60 -0.10 -19.75
C ASP A 576 -21.01 0.11 -20.35
N MET A 577 -22.06 -0.05 -19.54
CA MET A 577 -23.43 0.01 -20.06
C MET A 577 -23.98 1.44 -20.23
N ASP A 578 -23.25 2.46 -19.76
CA ASP A 578 -23.60 3.87 -19.96
C ASP A 578 -23.05 4.38 -21.30
N HIS A 579 -21.77 4.13 -21.57
CA HIS A 579 -21.09 4.68 -22.75
C HIS A 579 -20.52 3.65 -23.73
N GLY A 580 -20.73 2.35 -23.51
CA GLY A 580 -20.38 1.28 -24.45
C GLY A 580 -18.88 1.06 -24.65
N LEU A 581 -18.03 1.59 -23.77
CA LEU A 581 -16.59 1.34 -23.83
C LEU A 581 -16.32 -0.05 -23.28
N ILE A 582 -15.58 -0.86 -24.02
CA ILE A 582 -15.14 -2.17 -23.59
C ILE A 582 -13.69 -2.07 -23.14
N THR A 583 -13.41 -2.59 -21.95
CA THR A 583 -12.10 -2.56 -21.29
C THR A 583 -11.66 -3.98 -20.98
N GLY A 584 -10.38 -4.28 -21.15
CA GLY A 584 -9.80 -5.56 -20.75
C GLY A 584 -8.33 -5.42 -20.42
N SER A 585 -7.89 -6.11 -19.36
CA SER A 585 -6.51 -6.03 -18.88
C SER A 585 -6.03 -7.40 -18.38
N VAL A 586 -4.74 -7.69 -18.59
CA VAL A 586 -4.07 -8.86 -18.04
C VAL A 586 -2.66 -8.50 -17.58
N ALA A 587 -2.36 -8.77 -16.31
CA ALA A 587 -1.05 -8.65 -15.71
C ALA A 587 -0.39 -10.02 -15.56
N ARG A 588 0.92 -10.08 -15.82
CA ARG A 588 1.72 -11.31 -15.69
C ARG A 588 3.05 -10.96 -15.07
N GLU A 589 3.48 -11.74 -14.10
CA GLU A 589 4.74 -11.54 -13.40
C GLU A 589 5.49 -12.86 -13.22
N TRP A 590 6.82 -12.78 -13.31
CA TRP A 590 7.71 -13.90 -13.06
C TRP A 590 8.87 -13.46 -12.19
N TRP A 591 9.04 -14.16 -11.06
CA TRP A 591 10.11 -13.95 -10.10
C TRP A 591 10.94 -15.22 -9.99
N GLU A 592 12.23 -15.17 -10.34
CA GLU A 592 13.12 -16.33 -10.38
C GLU A 592 14.37 -16.11 -9.51
N ILE A 593 14.81 -17.15 -8.80
CA ILE A 593 16.06 -17.15 -8.05
C ILE A 593 16.60 -18.58 -7.84
N HIS A 594 17.92 -18.72 -7.85
CA HIS A 594 18.62 -19.94 -7.42
C HIS A 594 18.92 -19.89 -5.90
N PRO A 595 18.67 -20.98 -5.14
CA PRO A 595 18.85 -21.03 -3.69
C PRO A 595 20.22 -20.59 -3.16
N ASP A 596 21.28 -20.81 -3.94
CA ASP A 596 22.66 -20.55 -3.54
C ASP A 596 23.29 -19.30 -4.18
N ASP A 597 22.58 -18.60 -5.06
CA ASP A 597 23.14 -17.47 -5.82
C ASP A 597 22.20 -16.25 -5.77
N PRO A 598 22.52 -15.21 -4.98
CA PRO A 598 21.70 -13.99 -4.93
C PRO A 598 21.72 -13.21 -6.24
N LEU A 599 22.73 -13.39 -7.10
CA LEU A 599 22.86 -12.68 -8.38
C LEU A 599 22.02 -13.32 -9.50
N SER A 600 21.44 -14.49 -9.24
CA SER A 600 20.48 -15.13 -10.15
C SER A 600 19.09 -14.49 -10.11
N ALA A 601 18.82 -13.59 -9.16
CA ALA A 601 17.53 -12.94 -9.00
C ALA A 601 17.09 -12.22 -10.27
N ARG A 602 15.87 -12.53 -10.74
CA ARG A 602 15.28 -11.92 -11.91
C ARG A 602 13.78 -11.69 -11.71
N GLY A 603 13.35 -10.46 -11.94
CA GLY A 603 11.94 -10.07 -12.01
C GLY A 603 11.56 -9.75 -13.46
N ARG A 604 10.38 -10.17 -13.90
CA ARG A 604 9.83 -9.84 -15.21
C ARG A 604 8.33 -9.56 -15.10
N THR A 605 7.84 -8.61 -15.87
CA THR A 605 6.41 -8.29 -15.94
C THR A 605 5.97 -8.17 -17.39
N HIS A 606 4.69 -8.47 -17.66
CA HIS A 606 4.03 -8.24 -18.93
C HIS A 606 2.56 -7.86 -18.70
N TRP A 607 2.20 -6.66 -19.11
CA TRP A 607 0.82 -6.18 -19.13
C TRP A 607 0.28 -6.08 -20.55
N THR A 608 -1.00 -6.40 -20.68
CA THR A 608 -1.80 -6.15 -21.87
C THR A 608 -3.00 -5.31 -21.47
N GLU A 609 -3.20 -4.15 -22.09
CA GLU A 609 -4.39 -3.31 -21.92
C GLU A 609 -5.13 -3.18 -23.24
N THR A 610 -6.45 -3.25 -23.22
CA THR A 610 -7.31 -3.16 -24.40
C THR A 610 -8.48 -2.24 -24.14
N LEU A 611 -8.75 -1.33 -25.08
CA LEU A 611 -9.94 -0.49 -25.10
C LEU A 611 -10.58 -0.58 -26.48
N ARG A 612 -11.91 -0.74 -26.54
CA ARG A 612 -12.64 -0.75 -27.82
C ARG A 612 -14.05 -0.21 -27.69
N ARG A 613 -14.53 0.48 -28.72
CA ARG A 613 -15.91 0.94 -28.86
C ARG A 613 -16.25 1.16 -30.33
N ALA A 614 -17.28 0.47 -30.82
CA ALA A 614 -17.61 0.43 -32.24
C ALA A 614 -16.37 0.08 -33.09
N ASP A 615 -16.02 0.91 -34.07
CA ASP A 615 -14.87 0.69 -34.96
C ASP A 615 -13.52 1.15 -34.36
N TRP A 616 -13.54 1.88 -33.23
CA TRP A 616 -12.32 2.32 -32.55
C TRP A 616 -11.80 1.23 -31.61
N SER A 617 -10.52 0.92 -31.73
CA SER A 617 -9.84 0.00 -30.81
C SER A 617 -8.38 0.34 -30.65
N VAL A 618 -7.88 0.18 -29.43
CA VAL A 618 -6.48 0.39 -29.07
C VAL A 618 -6.02 -0.71 -28.14
N ARG A 619 -4.72 -1.02 -28.19
CA ARG A 619 -4.07 -1.96 -27.30
C ARG A 619 -2.69 -1.46 -26.93
N THR A 620 -2.29 -1.62 -25.68
CA THR A 620 -0.90 -1.48 -25.28
C THR A 620 -0.37 -2.78 -24.70
N GLU A 621 0.89 -3.06 -25.01
CA GLU A 621 1.64 -4.16 -24.42
C GLU A 621 2.86 -3.55 -23.73
N THR A 622 2.99 -3.76 -22.42
CA THR A 622 4.17 -3.32 -21.69
C THR A 622 4.89 -4.50 -21.08
N THR A 623 6.20 -4.57 -21.28
CA THR A 623 7.06 -5.61 -20.69
C THR A 623 8.19 -4.93 -19.93
N SER A 624 8.57 -5.49 -18.79
CA SER A 624 9.73 -5.02 -18.07
C SER A 624 10.48 -6.16 -17.42
N GLN A 625 11.76 -5.94 -17.15
CA GLN A 625 12.60 -6.90 -16.45
C GLN A 625 13.69 -6.20 -15.65
N MET A 626 14.02 -6.80 -14.51
CA MET A 626 15.08 -6.38 -13.61
C MET A 626 15.95 -7.57 -13.22
N TRP A 627 17.26 -7.37 -13.20
CA TRP A 627 18.25 -8.28 -12.64
C TRP A 627 19.44 -7.49 -12.10
N SER A 628 20.37 -8.15 -11.41
CA SER A 628 21.53 -7.46 -10.84
C SER A 628 22.77 -8.34 -10.85
N ASP A 629 23.94 -7.71 -10.97
CA ASP A 629 25.20 -8.31 -10.53
C ASP A 629 25.61 -7.73 -9.16
N SER A 630 26.86 -7.94 -8.76
CA SER A 630 27.38 -7.43 -7.49
C SER A 630 27.52 -5.90 -7.45
N SER A 631 27.52 -5.22 -8.59
CA SER A 631 27.84 -3.81 -8.76
C SER A 631 26.69 -2.98 -9.33
N PHE A 632 25.78 -3.59 -10.11
CA PHE A 632 24.73 -2.87 -10.83
C PHE A 632 23.39 -3.61 -10.79
N PHE A 633 22.31 -2.82 -10.74
CA PHE A 633 21.00 -3.21 -11.23
C PHE A 633 20.91 -2.93 -12.73
N TYR A 634 20.22 -3.81 -13.43
CA TYR A 634 19.93 -3.71 -14.85
C TYR A 634 18.42 -3.73 -15.05
N ILE A 635 17.93 -2.80 -15.87
CA ILE A 635 16.53 -2.69 -16.24
C ILE A 635 16.43 -2.69 -17.74
N GLU A 636 15.46 -3.44 -18.25
CA GLU A 636 14.95 -3.26 -19.60
C GLU A 636 13.42 -3.20 -19.56
N ALA A 637 12.83 -2.22 -20.21
CA ALA A 637 11.38 -2.10 -20.38
C ALA A 637 11.04 -1.77 -21.83
N ARG A 638 9.90 -2.26 -22.30
CA ARG A 638 9.40 -2.04 -23.66
C ARG A 638 7.90 -1.78 -23.62
N LEU A 639 7.47 -0.78 -24.36
CA LEU A 639 6.07 -0.41 -24.57
C LEU A 639 5.77 -0.50 -26.06
N GLU A 640 4.69 -1.17 -26.43
CA GLU A 640 4.11 -1.17 -27.77
C GLU A 640 2.68 -0.63 -27.69
N ALA A 641 2.33 0.28 -28.60
CA ALA A 641 0.98 0.83 -28.71
C ALA A 641 0.41 0.59 -30.11
N TRP A 642 -0.81 0.10 -30.15
CA TRP A 642 -1.51 -0.36 -31.34
C TRP A 642 -2.84 0.37 -31.49
N GLU A 643 -3.13 0.87 -32.69
CA GLU A 643 -4.43 1.40 -33.11
C GLU A 643 -5.01 0.43 -34.14
N GLY A 644 -6.06 -0.31 -33.77
CA GLY A 644 -6.46 -1.51 -34.50
C GLY A 644 -5.32 -2.54 -34.59
N GLU A 645 -4.94 -2.93 -35.80
CA GLU A 645 -3.83 -3.86 -36.06
C GLU A 645 -2.49 -3.16 -36.33
N ASP A 646 -2.48 -1.83 -36.40
CA ASP A 646 -1.28 -1.06 -36.74
C ASP A 646 -0.53 -0.65 -35.47
N MET A 647 0.75 -1.03 -35.37
CA MET A 647 1.63 -0.55 -34.31
C MET A 647 2.02 0.90 -34.61
N ILE A 648 1.49 1.84 -33.83
CA ILE A 648 1.72 3.27 -34.04
C ILE A 648 2.91 3.81 -33.24
N ARG A 649 3.30 3.12 -32.16
CA ARG A 649 4.44 3.51 -31.31
C ARG A 649 5.11 2.29 -30.68
N GLU A 650 6.42 2.39 -30.56
CA GLU A 650 7.26 1.50 -29.77
C GLU A 650 8.27 2.34 -28.99
N LYS A 651 8.50 1.99 -27.73
CA LYS A 651 9.49 2.63 -26.86
C LYS A 651 10.23 1.57 -26.06
N THR A 652 11.56 1.66 -26.04
CA THR A 652 12.42 0.78 -25.23
C THR A 652 13.28 1.63 -24.30
N ILE A 653 13.33 1.22 -23.03
CA ILE A 653 14.16 1.84 -22.00
C ILE A 653 15.15 0.80 -21.51
N LYS A 654 16.41 1.21 -21.38
CA LYS A 654 17.46 0.43 -20.72
C LYS A 654 18.16 1.30 -19.70
N ALA A 655 18.37 0.78 -18.50
CA ALA A 655 19.11 1.47 -17.46
C ALA A 655 20.09 0.52 -16.77
N THR A 656 21.27 1.06 -16.45
CA THR A 656 22.28 0.42 -15.61
C THR A 656 22.53 1.34 -14.44
N ILE A 657 22.25 0.86 -13.24
CA ILE A 657 22.20 1.68 -12.02
C ILE A 657 23.15 1.07 -11.01
N PRO A 658 24.16 1.80 -10.51
CA PRO A 658 25.08 1.29 -9.49
C PRO A 658 24.32 0.84 -8.24
N ARG A 659 24.72 -0.29 -7.66
CA ARG A 659 24.31 -0.70 -6.31
C ARG A 659 25.11 0.14 -5.32
N SER A 660 24.47 1.11 -4.70
CA SER A 660 25.12 2.07 -3.79
C SER A 660 25.02 1.67 -2.32
N GLU A 661 24.34 0.57 -2.01
CA GLU A 661 24.24 0.04 -0.65
C GLU A 661 25.47 -0.78 -0.23
N ILE A 662 26.66 -0.19 -0.40
CA ILE A 662 27.99 -0.74 -0.11
C ILE A 662 28.09 -1.33 1.32
#